data_AF-A0A395GWB4-F1
#
_entry.id   AF-A0A395GWB4-F1
#
_cell.length_a   1.000
_cell.length_b   1.000
_cell.length_c   1.000
_cell.angle_alpha   90.00
_cell.angle_beta   90.00
_cell.angle_gamma   90.00
#
_symmetry.space_group_name_H-M   'P 1'
#
loop_
_entity.id
_entity.type
_entity.pdbx_description
1 polymer ?
#
loop_
_entity_poly.entity_id
_entity_poly.type
_entity_poly.pdbx_seq_one_letter_code
_entity_poly.pdbx_strand_id
1 'polypeptide(L)'
;MKGHPDVACAKSEDWTAPIPLPDLPDVVPGPDGDALSTRMLEMRLFHHYVTETYITLCQGRLDANHFQVVIPRIAVAHPFLLDSLLALSALHLAYLETHDNHSWLEIALKYQNRACSAFSRVLAEMSPESCGPAFICSIFIMLCATAYPCVTQDRQTFEPLSHVLEIRQLIAGCAFLFEQLNGMEYRGDLQGWLKYKDDEVDQDGNPYSAIMESMQRVQVKYTSLGGPHQTTYQGTWDILHEAIKRWPFGGPNGGVIAWPINISEDYIALLQSGDWVARVLFLHYGVGLHLLSDKWFVRDWGRRLIETVLQSQEDVPSMWTDTIAWTREANNQPTPIPSHDAEKQPILGPLEIPVARSRLGLSHDKRLARPTMFRLVKLTVLSTFLLTVLVIQLPSVLTSPLDFATRQQVGGDGIEDGKRGAAASESAICSRHGTDIITMGGNAADAVRISHLGRSLMRRCANGKSSDGGHNALRWSCMYHSGIGGGGFMLVKDPNGSFEFIDFRETAPAAAFEDMFNNNTQAATIGGLASGVPGELRGLEYLHNKYGSLPWSAVVQPAIQTARDGWPVGQDLIRYMEAAVGDGEDFLSRDPTWALDFAPNGTRLGLGDTITRKRYAATLETIASQGADAFYSGSIAKTMVNAVQAANGTMTLEDLANYTVAIRNVSQIDYRGYQITSTTAPSSGIVAMNVLKVLGTYDDFFGSDALNLSTHRMDEAIRFGYGLRTNLGDPYFLEDMDKYQAMMLADSTIEGIRQNISDLQTQAVAAYDPEGLESLETPGTSHIATIDHSGLAISAITTINLLFGSQVMVPETGIIMNNEMDDFSIPNSSNSFGYVPSEANFIRPGKRPLSSSTPAIVTHPNGTVFFVAGSAGGSRIITATIQNIIHAVDQGMSAAEALAQPRLHDQLIPNHVTFEYTYDNETVSFMAARGHNVTWVAPGQSTAHAIRVLPNGTFDAAGEPRQVDSGGFAV
;
A
#
# COMPACT_ATOMS: atom_id res chain seq x y z
N MET A 1 18.89 -24.18 -66.54
CA MET A 1 18.05 -23.37 -67.45
C MET A 1 17.19 -22.46 -66.60
N LYS A 2 17.05 -21.13 -66.76
CA LYS A 2 17.80 -20.04 -67.43
C LYS A 2 17.45 -18.78 -66.58
N GLY A 3 18.30 -17.81 -66.26
CA GLY A 3 19.75 -17.63 -66.44
C GLY A 3 20.21 -16.28 -65.81
N HIS A 4 21.52 -16.02 -65.82
CA HIS A 4 22.22 -14.74 -65.51
C HIS A 4 21.69 -13.54 -66.34
N PRO A 5 22.02 -12.24 -66.05
CA PRO A 5 23.21 -11.68 -65.33
C PRO A 5 22.88 -10.84 -64.08
N ASP A 6 23.81 -10.39 -63.21
CA ASP A 6 25.08 -9.61 -63.35
C ASP A 6 24.85 -8.13 -63.79
N VAL A 7 25.60 -7.07 -63.40
CA VAL A 7 26.78 -6.92 -62.51
C VAL A 7 26.92 -5.47 -61.96
N ALA A 8 27.93 -5.26 -61.10
CA ALA A 8 28.27 -4.08 -60.27
C ALA A 8 28.52 -2.67 -60.91
N CYS A 9 28.69 -1.69 -60.00
CA CYS A 9 29.55 -0.48 -60.05
C CYS A 9 29.26 0.73 -60.98
N ALA A 10 28.76 1.83 -60.38
CA ALA A 10 29.43 3.14 -60.25
C ALA A 10 28.61 3.99 -59.24
N LYS A 11 29.11 4.58 -58.14
CA LYS A 11 30.17 5.58 -57.87
C LYS A 11 29.89 7.02 -58.36
N SER A 12 29.99 7.92 -57.36
CA SER A 12 30.31 9.37 -57.38
C SER A 12 29.33 10.41 -57.96
N GLU A 13 29.35 11.58 -57.29
CA GLU A 13 28.88 12.91 -57.73
C GLU A 13 27.35 13.14 -57.83
N ASP A 14 26.80 14.35 -57.57
CA ASP A 14 27.18 15.35 -56.54
C ASP A 14 25.99 16.32 -56.28
N TRP A 15 26.09 17.15 -55.23
CA TRP A 15 25.24 18.33 -54.87
C TRP A 15 23.84 18.56 -55.52
N THR A 16 22.80 18.30 -54.70
CA THR A 16 21.63 19.17 -54.39
C THR A 16 20.40 19.34 -55.31
N ALA A 17 19.29 19.66 -54.62
CA ALA A 17 18.03 20.29 -55.05
C ALA A 17 16.97 19.43 -55.78
N PRO A 18 15.88 19.02 -55.07
CA PRO A 18 14.65 18.53 -55.68
C PRO A 18 13.73 19.68 -56.16
N ILE A 19 12.86 19.37 -57.13
CA ILE A 19 11.72 20.18 -57.59
C ILE A 19 10.42 19.38 -57.33
N PRO A 20 9.28 20.02 -57.00
CA PRO A 20 8.37 19.48 -55.98
C PRO A 20 7.15 18.69 -56.49
N LEU A 21 6.42 18.10 -55.54
CA LEU A 21 5.05 17.58 -55.67
C LEU A 21 4.05 18.52 -54.94
N PRO A 22 2.75 18.46 -55.26
CA PRO A 22 1.81 19.57 -55.03
C PRO A 22 1.21 19.67 -53.61
N ASP A 23 0.52 20.78 -53.38
CA ASP A 23 0.13 21.31 -52.07
C ASP A 23 -0.87 20.47 -51.26
N LEU A 24 -0.66 20.45 -49.94
CA LEU A 24 -1.71 20.42 -48.92
C LEU A 24 -1.49 21.61 -47.97
N PRO A 25 -2.56 22.25 -47.45
CA PRO A 25 -2.49 23.64 -46.97
C PRO A 25 -1.83 23.85 -45.60
N ASP A 26 -1.35 25.08 -45.39
CA ASP A 26 -0.59 25.54 -44.21
C ASP A 26 -1.29 25.36 -42.85
N VAL A 27 -0.53 24.90 -41.85
CA VAL A 27 -0.34 25.65 -40.58
C VAL A 27 1.09 25.45 -40.04
N VAL A 28 1.91 26.50 -40.14
CA VAL A 28 3.27 26.66 -39.56
C VAL A 28 3.33 28.14 -39.13
N PRO A 29 3.79 28.54 -37.93
CA PRO A 29 5.14 28.27 -37.34
C PRO A 29 5.10 27.78 -35.86
N GLY A 30 6.15 27.61 -35.02
CA GLY A 30 7.46 28.28 -34.78
C GLY A 30 8.33 27.62 -33.66
N PRO A 31 8.92 28.32 -32.64
CA PRO A 31 10.21 27.95 -32.03
C PRO A 31 10.12 27.18 -30.70
N ASP A 32 9.29 27.61 -29.74
CA ASP A 32 8.86 26.75 -28.62
C ASP A 32 8.06 25.56 -29.17
N GLY A 33 7.52 25.76 -30.38
CA GLY A 33 7.08 24.73 -31.28
C GLY A 33 8.15 23.82 -31.88
N ASP A 34 9.40 23.83 -31.40
CA ASP A 34 10.28 22.64 -31.45
C ASP A 34 10.72 22.06 -30.09
N ALA A 35 10.36 22.71 -28.98
CA ALA A 35 10.42 22.09 -27.65
C ALA A 35 9.19 21.21 -27.35
N LEU A 36 7.99 21.61 -27.80
CA LEU A 36 6.75 21.04 -27.27
C LEU A 36 6.52 19.56 -27.62
N SER A 37 6.41 19.16 -28.89
CA SER A 37 6.26 17.75 -29.27
C SER A 37 7.52 16.91 -29.09
N THR A 38 8.69 17.51 -28.82
CA THR A 38 9.85 16.78 -28.30
C THR A 38 9.52 16.27 -26.90
N ARG A 39 9.01 17.13 -26.02
CA ARG A 39 8.44 16.71 -24.73
C ARG A 39 7.24 15.78 -24.89
N MET A 40 6.33 15.99 -25.86
CA MET A 40 5.21 15.05 -26.10
C MET A 40 5.64 13.72 -26.77
N LEU A 41 6.87 13.63 -27.29
CA LEU A 41 7.47 12.37 -27.75
C LEU A 41 8.13 11.68 -26.57
N GLU A 42 8.93 12.39 -25.78
CA GLU A 42 9.51 11.91 -24.52
C GLU A 42 8.40 11.43 -23.56
N MET A 43 7.26 12.14 -23.46
CA MET A 43 6.08 11.70 -22.70
C MET A 43 5.35 10.50 -23.30
N ARG A 44 5.19 10.40 -24.64
CA ARG A 44 4.56 9.20 -25.27
C ARG A 44 5.41 7.96 -25.01
N LEU A 45 6.73 8.08 -25.14
CA LEU A 45 7.68 7.02 -24.88
C LEU A 45 7.73 6.65 -23.39
N PHE A 46 7.74 7.61 -22.48
CA PHE A 46 7.71 7.34 -21.04
C PHE A 46 6.37 6.69 -20.62
N HIS A 47 5.24 7.14 -21.17
CA HIS A 47 3.93 6.52 -20.96
C HIS A 47 3.92 5.07 -21.44
N HIS A 48 4.23 4.83 -22.73
CA HIS A 48 4.29 3.48 -23.31
C HIS A 48 5.29 2.57 -22.58
N TYR A 49 6.32 3.13 -21.95
CA TYR A 49 7.18 2.37 -21.07
C TYR A 49 6.44 1.89 -19.81
N VAL A 50 5.78 2.77 -19.07
CA VAL A 50 5.07 2.44 -17.81
C VAL A 50 3.70 1.77 -17.97
N THR A 51 3.16 1.71 -19.20
CA THR A 51 1.91 0.99 -19.50
C THR A 51 2.12 -0.36 -20.18
N GLU A 52 3.12 -0.50 -21.05
CA GLU A 52 3.23 -1.68 -21.94
C GLU A 52 4.64 -2.27 -21.95
N THR A 53 5.68 -1.46 -22.16
CA THR A 53 7.05 -1.97 -22.32
C THR A 53 7.53 -2.68 -21.05
N TYR A 54 7.24 -2.15 -19.87
CA TYR A 54 7.66 -2.76 -18.60
C TYR A 54 7.12 -4.20 -18.45
N ILE A 55 5.89 -4.47 -18.89
CA ILE A 55 5.25 -5.81 -18.79
C ILE A 55 6.12 -6.85 -19.49
N THR A 56 6.66 -6.51 -20.66
CA THR A 56 7.51 -7.41 -21.46
C THR A 56 8.86 -7.75 -20.81
N LEU A 57 9.29 -6.95 -19.83
CA LEU A 57 10.56 -7.12 -19.11
C LEU A 57 10.40 -7.91 -17.80
N CYS A 58 9.17 -8.13 -17.32
CA CYS A 58 8.91 -8.74 -16.02
C CYS A 58 8.86 -10.27 -16.08
N GLN A 59 9.29 -10.94 -15.01
CA GLN A 59 9.15 -12.38 -14.83
C GLN A 59 8.30 -12.74 -13.59
N GLY A 60 8.32 -11.92 -12.54
CA GLY A 60 7.47 -12.07 -11.36
C GLY A 60 6.83 -10.77 -10.85
N ARG A 61 5.98 -10.89 -9.82
CA ARG A 61 5.28 -9.75 -9.18
C ARG A 61 6.23 -8.71 -8.57
N LEU A 62 7.41 -9.15 -8.09
CA LEU A 62 8.43 -8.24 -7.55
C LEU A 62 9.08 -7.41 -8.67
N ASP A 63 9.33 -7.99 -9.85
CA ASP A 63 9.88 -7.25 -11.00
C ASP A 63 8.92 -6.18 -11.50
N ALA A 64 7.62 -6.48 -11.53
CA ALA A 64 6.59 -5.55 -12.00
C ALA A 64 6.68 -4.18 -11.32
N ASN A 65 6.77 -4.14 -9.99
CA ASN A 65 6.92 -2.88 -9.25
C ASN A 65 8.28 -2.19 -9.55
N HIS A 66 9.36 -2.96 -9.72
CA HIS A 66 10.68 -2.40 -10.02
C HIS A 66 10.74 -1.79 -11.43
N PHE A 67 10.29 -2.50 -12.46
CA PHE A 67 10.28 -1.99 -13.84
C PHE A 67 9.21 -0.92 -14.07
N GLN A 68 8.04 -0.97 -13.42
CA GLN A 68 6.97 0.03 -13.61
C GLN A 68 7.14 1.31 -12.79
N VAL A 69 7.63 1.21 -11.55
CA VAL A 69 7.60 2.34 -10.59
C VAL A 69 9.02 2.75 -10.18
N VAL A 70 9.84 1.81 -9.71
CA VAL A 70 11.16 2.15 -9.12
C VAL A 70 12.13 2.67 -10.18
N ILE A 71 12.30 1.94 -11.28
CA ILE A 71 13.23 2.32 -12.36
C ILE A 71 12.81 3.64 -13.03
N PRO A 72 11.53 3.87 -13.39
CA PRO A 72 11.08 5.16 -13.92
C PRO A 72 11.25 6.33 -12.95
N ARG A 73 11.04 6.11 -11.63
CA ARG A 73 11.31 7.11 -10.59
C ARG A 73 12.79 7.51 -10.55
N ILE A 74 13.69 6.53 -10.65
CA ILE A 74 15.15 6.77 -10.73
C ILE A 74 15.50 7.45 -12.07
N ALA A 75 14.92 7.01 -13.18
CA ALA A 75 15.20 7.54 -14.52
C ALA A 75 14.98 9.06 -14.61
N VAL A 76 13.89 9.58 -14.05
CA VAL A 76 13.59 11.03 -14.04
C VAL A 76 14.67 11.86 -13.32
N ALA A 77 15.41 11.28 -12.38
CA ALA A 77 16.55 11.94 -11.71
C ALA A 77 17.88 11.81 -12.48
N HIS A 78 18.00 10.85 -13.41
CA HIS A 78 19.25 10.50 -14.08
C HIS A 78 19.10 10.53 -15.62
N PRO A 79 19.44 11.64 -16.31
CA PRO A 79 19.14 11.84 -17.73
C PRO A 79 19.66 10.75 -18.68
N PHE A 80 20.79 10.11 -18.38
CA PHE A 80 21.32 9.00 -19.17
C PHE A 80 20.43 7.74 -19.08
N LEU A 81 19.88 7.46 -17.90
CA LEU A 81 18.96 6.35 -17.67
C LEU A 81 17.60 6.65 -18.32
N LEU A 82 17.10 7.89 -18.21
CA LEU A 82 15.90 8.33 -18.92
C LEU A 82 16.06 8.14 -20.44
N ASP A 83 17.16 8.59 -21.03
CA ASP A 83 17.41 8.40 -22.46
C ASP A 83 17.49 6.91 -22.85
N SER A 84 18.05 6.03 -22.01
CA SER A 84 18.04 4.58 -22.28
C SER A 84 16.64 3.95 -22.18
N LEU A 85 15.79 4.41 -21.26
CA LEU A 85 14.40 3.99 -21.09
C LEU A 85 13.55 4.43 -22.29
N LEU A 86 13.73 5.67 -22.74
CA LEU A 86 13.06 6.23 -23.92
C LEU A 86 13.47 5.51 -25.21
N ALA A 87 14.74 5.10 -25.32
CA ALA A 87 15.23 4.29 -26.45
C ALA A 87 14.58 2.90 -26.50
N LEU A 88 14.53 2.20 -25.36
CA LEU A 88 13.92 0.87 -25.26
C LEU A 88 12.41 0.90 -25.57
N SER A 89 11.72 1.92 -25.09
CA SER A 89 10.30 2.18 -25.40
C SER A 89 10.05 2.47 -26.89
N ALA A 90 10.93 3.26 -27.53
CA ALA A 90 10.83 3.53 -28.96
C ALA A 90 11.06 2.26 -29.79
N LEU A 91 11.93 1.36 -29.33
CA LEU A 91 12.22 0.09 -29.99
C LEU A 91 11.08 -0.94 -29.80
N HIS A 92 10.34 -0.87 -28.68
CA HIS A 92 9.11 -1.63 -28.49
C HIS A 92 7.97 -1.10 -29.39
N LEU A 93 7.82 0.23 -29.55
CA LEU A 93 6.91 0.80 -30.55
C LEU A 93 7.31 0.41 -31.98
N ALA A 94 8.60 0.37 -32.32
CA ALA A 94 9.08 -0.10 -33.63
C ALA A 94 8.69 -1.59 -33.91
N TYR A 95 8.62 -2.42 -32.86
CA TYR A 95 8.15 -3.80 -32.95
C TYR A 95 6.63 -3.90 -33.18
N LEU A 96 5.84 -3.11 -32.47
CA LEU A 96 4.37 -3.12 -32.55
C LEU A 96 3.85 -2.40 -33.82
N GLU A 97 4.32 -1.18 -34.07
CA GLU A 97 3.91 -0.30 -35.17
C GLU A 97 4.70 -0.60 -36.44
N THR A 98 4.62 -1.85 -36.93
CA THR A 98 5.39 -2.34 -38.11
C THR A 98 5.25 -1.51 -39.39
N HIS A 99 4.24 -0.64 -39.48
CA HIS A 99 4.03 0.30 -40.59
C HIS A 99 4.87 1.60 -40.51
N ASP A 100 5.32 1.98 -39.32
CA ASP A 100 6.13 3.20 -39.06
C ASP A 100 7.49 2.84 -38.38
N ASN A 101 7.88 1.56 -38.48
CA ASN A 101 9.09 0.98 -37.88
C ASN A 101 10.36 1.83 -38.11
N HIS A 102 10.56 2.37 -39.33
CA HIS A 102 11.71 3.21 -39.64
C HIS A 102 11.82 4.49 -38.79
N SER A 103 10.72 5.20 -38.53
CA SER A 103 10.80 6.44 -37.73
C SER A 103 11.03 6.13 -36.25
N TRP A 104 10.43 5.05 -35.74
CA TRP A 104 10.68 4.56 -34.38
C TRP A 104 12.11 4.06 -34.18
N LEU A 105 12.71 3.42 -35.18
CA LEU A 105 14.14 3.04 -35.17
C LEU A 105 15.06 4.27 -35.13
N GLU A 106 14.80 5.30 -35.93
CA GLU A 106 15.57 6.56 -35.86
C GLU A 106 15.44 7.23 -34.48
N ILE A 107 14.25 7.20 -33.89
CA ILE A 107 13.98 7.73 -32.55
C ILE A 107 14.70 6.90 -31.48
N ALA A 108 14.67 5.58 -31.55
CA ALA A 108 15.39 4.67 -30.65
C ALA A 108 16.91 4.93 -30.70
N LEU A 109 17.49 4.95 -31.90
CA LEU A 109 18.90 5.29 -32.12
C LEU A 109 19.25 6.68 -31.57
N LYS A 110 18.40 7.69 -31.76
CA LYS A 110 18.62 9.05 -31.25
C LYS A 110 18.72 9.08 -29.72
N TYR A 111 17.83 8.39 -29.01
CA TYR A 111 17.88 8.33 -27.54
C TYR A 111 19.00 7.40 -27.04
N GLN A 112 19.26 6.27 -27.70
CA GLN A 112 20.35 5.36 -27.34
C GLN A 112 21.72 6.04 -27.46
N ASN A 113 21.94 6.85 -28.52
CA ASN A 113 23.17 7.63 -28.67
C ASN A 113 23.31 8.74 -27.61
N ARG A 114 22.21 9.42 -27.23
CA ARG A 114 22.20 10.37 -26.10
C ARG A 114 22.59 9.66 -24.79
N ALA A 115 21.93 8.54 -24.51
CA ALA A 115 22.16 7.71 -23.32
C ALA A 115 23.63 7.29 -23.23
N CYS A 116 24.19 6.70 -24.28
CA CYS A 116 25.59 6.27 -24.32
C CYS A 116 26.55 7.46 -24.12
N SER A 117 26.34 8.60 -24.78
CA SER A 117 27.21 9.78 -24.65
C SER A 117 27.18 10.40 -23.25
N ALA A 118 26.07 10.29 -22.53
CA ALA A 118 25.96 10.75 -21.14
C ALA A 118 26.51 9.71 -20.16
N PHE A 119 26.19 8.43 -20.36
CA PHE A 119 26.67 7.29 -19.57
C PHE A 119 28.19 7.19 -19.55
N SER A 120 28.87 7.35 -20.70
CA SER A 120 30.35 7.37 -20.78
C SER A 120 31.02 8.48 -19.94
N ARG A 121 30.29 9.53 -19.55
CA ARG A 121 30.80 10.58 -18.65
C ARG A 121 30.62 10.19 -17.19
N VAL A 122 29.48 9.57 -16.86
CA VAL A 122 29.19 9.05 -15.51
C VAL A 122 30.17 7.93 -15.14
N LEU A 123 30.56 7.07 -16.10
CA LEU A 123 31.60 6.06 -15.91
C LEU A 123 32.99 6.65 -15.60
N ALA A 124 33.27 7.90 -15.99
CA ALA A 124 34.54 8.57 -15.72
C ALA A 124 34.59 9.25 -14.33
N GLU A 125 33.43 9.55 -13.74
CA GLU A 125 33.28 10.24 -12.45
C GLU A 125 32.33 9.46 -11.51
N MET A 126 32.54 8.14 -11.42
CA MET A 126 31.65 7.22 -10.71
C MET A 126 31.56 7.49 -9.20
N SER A 127 30.32 7.63 -8.70
CA SER A 127 29.98 7.75 -7.28
C SER A 127 29.04 6.61 -6.81
N PRO A 128 28.96 6.32 -5.49
CA PRO A 128 28.03 5.31 -4.96
C PRO A 128 26.56 5.57 -5.32
N GLU A 129 26.15 6.84 -5.36
CA GLU A 129 24.80 7.29 -5.76
C GLU A 129 24.53 7.00 -7.24
N SER A 130 25.53 7.20 -8.10
CA SER A 130 25.40 6.98 -9.55
C SER A 130 25.44 5.50 -9.96
N CYS A 131 25.95 4.60 -9.10
CA CYS A 131 26.28 3.22 -9.43
C CYS A 131 25.04 2.36 -9.79
N GLY A 132 23.98 2.41 -8.97
CA GLY A 132 22.72 1.71 -9.25
C GLY A 132 22.01 2.18 -10.54
N PRO A 133 21.82 3.50 -10.74
CA PRO A 133 21.30 4.06 -11.99
C PRO A 133 22.15 3.71 -13.23
N ALA A 134 23.49 3.71 -13.09
CA ALA A 134 24.43 3.30 -14.13
C ALA A 134 24.25 1.82 -14.51
N PHE A 135 24.06 0.94 -13.52
CA PHE A 135 23.79 -0.47 -13.76
C PHE A 135 22.47 -0.71 -14.53
N ILE A 136 21.36 -0.06 -14.14
CA ILE A 136 20.09 -0.18 -14.89
C ILE A 136 20.25 0.31 -16.34
N CYS A 137 20.97 1.43 -16.55
CA CYS A 137 21.25 1.96 -17.88
C CYS A 137 22.00 0.93 -18.76
N SER A 138 22.92 0.16 -18.17
CA SER A 138 23.62 -0.91 -18.89
C SER A 138 22.70 -2.05 -19.34
N ILE A 139 21.71 -2.42 -18.52
CA ILE A 139 20.69 -3.43 -18.88
C ILE A 139 19.83 -2.92 -20.04
N PHE A 140 19.41 -1.66 -20.01
CA PHE A 140 18.63 -1.08 -21.11
C PHE A 140 19.44 -0.92 -22.40
N ILE A 141 20.74 -0.58 -22.33
CA ILE A 141 21.64 -0.58 -23.50
C ILE A 141 21.80 -2.00 -24.07
N MET A 142 21.96 -3.03 -23.22
CA MET A 142 22.00 -4.44 -23.62
C MET A 142 20.71 -4.86 -24.34
N LEU A 143 19.54 -4.59 -23.75
CA LEU A 143 18.25 -4.93 -24.33
C LEU A 143 17.99 -4.21 -25.65
N CYS A 144 18.42 -2.95 -25.79
CA CYS A 144 18.35 -2.24 -27.08
C CYS A 144 19.25 -2.92 -28.13
N ALA A 145 20.47 -3.32 -27.78
CA ALA A 145 21.41 -3.98 -28.69
C ALA A 145 20.93 -5.37 -29.14
N THR A 146 20.29 -6.16 -28.26
CA THR A 146 19.71 -7.47 -28.65
C THR A 146 18.42 -7.33 -29.44
N ALA A 147 17.57 -6.35 -29.10
CA ALA A 147 16.31 -6.13 -29.78
C ALA A 147 16.48 -5.54 -31.19
N TYR A 148 17.47 -4.67 -31.42
CA TYR A 148 17.58 -3.94 -32.69
C TYR A 148 17.64 -4.85 -33.93
N PRO A 149 18.48 -5.91 -34.01
CA PRO A 149 18.47 -6.89 -35.12
C PRO A 149 17.21 -7.77 -35.22
N CYS A 150 16.36 -7.78 -34.19
CA CYS A 150 15.08 -8.49 -34.16
C CYS A 150 13.93 -7.63 -34.70
N VAL A 151 14.03 -6.30 -34.58
CA VAL A 151 13.01 -5.32 -35.01
C VAL A 151 13.31 -4.74 -36.41
N THR A 152 14.59 -4.54 -36.76
CA THR A 152 14.97 -4.21 -38.15
C THR A 152 14.66 -5.39 -39.06
N GLN A 153 13.76 -5.22 -40.03
CA GLN A 153 13.34 -6.29 -40.94
C GLN A 153 14.35 -6.60 -42.06
N ASP A 154 15.59 -6.11 -41.96
CA ASP A 154 16.61 -6.33 -43.00
C ASP A 154 17.21 -7.75 -42.89
N ARG A 155 16.97 -8.56 -43.92
CA ARG A 155 17.19 -10.02 -43.90
C ARG A 155 18.55 -10.45 -44.42
N GLN A 156 19.42 -9.53 -44.88
CA GLN A 156 20.47 -9.92 -45.83
C GLN A 156 21.76 -10.49 -45.24
N THR A 157 22.19 -10.09 -44.03
CA THR A 157 23.36 -10.69 -43.36
C THR A 157 23.20 -10.70 -41.84
N PHE A 158 22.79 -11.83 -41.26
CA PHE A 158 22.88 -12.07 -39.81
C PHE A 158 24.17 -12.82 -39.49
N GLU A 159 25.10 -12.13 -38.86
CA GLU A 159 26.44 -12.61 -38.47
C GLU A 159 26.47 -12.82 -36.94
N PRO A 160 26.19 -14.05 -36.43
CA PRO A 160 25.92 -14.23 -35.00
C PRO A 160 27.11 -13.89 -34.11
N LEU A 161 28.33 -14.22 -34.58
CA LEU A 161 29.55 -13.93 -33.85
C LEU A 161 29.84 -12.41 -33.81
N SER A 162 29.59 -11.69 -34.90
CA SER A 162 29.78 -10.24 -34.96
C SER A 162 28.85 -9.50 -33.99
N HIS A 163 27.57 -9.90 -33.91
CA HIS A 163 26.64 -9.33 -32.93
C HIS A 163 27.01 -9.69 -31.47
N VAL A 164 27.48 -10.92 -31.21
CA VAL A 164 27.95 -11.33 -29.88
C VAL A 164 29.18 -10.50 -29.44
N LEU A 165 30.07 -10.15 -30.37
CA LEU A 165 31.21 -9.27 -30.11
C LEU A 165 30.78 -7.80 -29.93
N GLU A 166 29.80 -7.32 -30.68
CA GLU A 166 29.22 -5.97 -30.53
C GLU A 166 28.54 -5.80 -29.16
N ILE A 167 27.70 -6.76 -28.75
CA ILE A 167 27.07 -6.83 -27.42
C ILE A 167 28.15 -6.84 -26.33
N ARG A 168 29.18 -7.69 -26.46
CA ARG A 168 30.33 -7.73 -25.53
C ARG A 168 31.03 -6.38 -25.44
N GLN A 169 31.32 -5.72 -26.57
CA GLN A 169 32.02 -4.44 -26.60
C GLN A 169 31.21 -3.30 -25.98
N LEU A 170 29.88 -3.29 -26.16
CA LEU A 170 28.97 -2.29 -25.57
C LEU A 170 28.85 -2.44 -24.04
N ILE A 171 29.01 -3.66 -23.50
CA ILE A 171 28.67 -3.98 -22.09
C ILE A 171 29.92 -4.31 -21.24
N ALA A 172 31.11 -4.46 -21.84
CA ALA A 172 32.35 -4.74 -21.10
C ALA A 172 32.65 -3.74 -19.95
N GLY A 173 32.37 -2.45 -20.15
CA GLY A 173 32.48 -1.43 -19.09
C GLY A 173 31.45 -1.55 -17.97
N CYS A 174 30.40 -2.34 -18.18
CA CYS A 174 29.28 -2.54 -17.26
C CYS A 174 29.43 -3.83 -16.44
N ALA A 175 30.18 -4.82 -16.94
CA ALA A 175 30.63 -5.96 -16.15
C ALA A 175 31.40 -5.50 -14.89
N PHE A 176 32.24 -4.47 -15.05
CA PHE A 176 32.91 -3.80 -13.94
C PHE A 176 31.94 -3.16 -12.94
N LEU A 177 30.84 -2.54 -13.39
CA LEU A 177 29.80 -2.02 -12.48
C LEU A 177 29.15 -3.15 -11.66
N PHE A 178 28.91 -4.31 -12.27
CA PHE A 178 28.30 -5.45 -11.61
C PHE A 178 29.25 -6.08 -10.56
N GLU A 179 30.54 -6.22 -10.88
CA GLU A 179 31.57 -6.66 -9.92
C GLU A 179 31.71 -5.66 -8.75
N GLN A 180 31.68 -4.35 -9.04
CA GLN A 180 31.68 -3.29 -8.03
C GLN A 180 30.42 -3.28 -7.15
N LEU A 181 29.24 -3.57 -7.71
CA LEU A 181 27.99 -3.69 -6.94
C LEU A 181 27.99 -4.89 -6.00
N ASN A 182 28.46 -6.06 -6.45
CA ASN A 182 28.62 -7.23 -5.58
C ASN A 182 29.68 -7.01 -4.48
N GLY A 183 30.66 -6.15 -4.73
CA GLY A 183 31.67 -5.75 -3.75
C GLY A 183 31.26 -4.64 -2.76
N MET A 184 30.09 -4.01 -2.95
CA MET A 184 29.62 -2.88 -2.13
C MET A 184 28.33 -3.20 -1.38
N GLU A 185 28.25 -2.77 -0.11
CA GLU A 185 27.03 -2.87 0.69
C GLU A 185 26.01 -1.80 0.24
N TYR A 186 25.37 -2.01 -0.91
CA TYR A 186 24.44 -1.06 -1.52
C TYR A 186 23.17 -0.89 -0.66
N ARG A 187 22.87 0.35 -0.22
CA ARG A 187 21.74 0.70 0.67
C ARG A 187 20.66 1.58 -0.02
N GLY A 188 20.47 1.44 -1.33
CA GLY A 188 19.43 2.16 -2.08
C GLY A 188 18.18 1.31 -2.39
N ASP A 189 17.18 1.90 -3.04
CA ASP A 189 15.89 1.27 -3.39
C ASP A 189 16.03 -0.11 -4.05
N LEU A 190 17.08 -0.30 -4.87
CA LEU A 190 17.34 -1.53 -5.61
C LEU A 190 17.91 -2.67 -4.73
N GLN A 191 18.17 -2.47 -3.44
CA GLN A 191 18.81 -3.49 -2.59
C GLN A 191 18.02 -4.82 -2.57
N GLY A 192 16.69 -4.78 -2.60
CA GLY A 192 15.85 -5.99 -2.67
C GLY A 192 15.88 -6.71 -4.02
N TRP A 193 16.24 -6.00 -5.10
CA TRP A 193 16.34 -6.51 -6.47
C TRP A 193 17.77 -6.98 -6.82
N LEU A 194 18.78 -6.41 -6.14
CA LEU A 194 20.20 -6.76 -6.28
C LEU A 194 20.64 -7.90 -5.35
N LYS A 195 19.89 -8.18 -4.28
CA LYS A 195 20.17 -9.30 -3.37
C LYS A 195 19.64 -10.62 -3.95
N TYR A 196 20.53 -11.41 -4.54
CA TYR A 196 20.27 -12.81 -4.83
C TYR A 196 19.92 -13.58 -3.55
N LYS A 197 18.78 -14.30 -3.58
CA LYS A 197 18.55 -15.50 -2.77
C LYS A 197 19.03 -16.70 -3.58
N ASP A 198 19.74 -17.65 -2.99
CA ASP A 198 20.15 -18.89 -3.68
C ASP A 198 19.07 -20.00 -3.60
N ASP A 199 18.03 -19.83 -2.77
CA ASP A 199 17.13 -20.92 -2.36
C ASP A 199 15.82 -21.06 -3.16
N GLU A 200 15.47 -20.10 -4.03
CA GLU A 200 14.23 -20.12 -4.83
C GLU A 200 14.46 -20.69 -6.24
N VAL A 201 14.86 -21.96 -6.32
CA VAL A 201 14.86 -22.75 -7.56
C VAL A 201 13.59 -23.60 -7.60
N ASP A 202 12.64 -23.18 -8.44
CA ASP A 202 11.37 -23.91 -8.67
C ASP A 202 11.65 -25.32 -9.23
N GLN A 203 10.99 -26.34 -8.68
CA GLN A 203 11.21 -27.75 -9.02
C GLN A 203 10.06 -28.40 -9.81
N ASP A 204 9.03 -27.63 -10.17
CA ASP A 204 7.93 -28.17 -10.98
C ASP A 204 8.35 -28.42 -12.44
N GLY A 205 8.17 -29.67 -12.87
CA GLY A 205 8.85 -30.23 -14.05
C GLY A 205 8.31 -29.71 -15.40
N ASN A 206 9.15 -28.95 -16.12
CA ASN A 206 8.98 -28.63 -17.55
C ASN A 206 10.36 -28.69 -18.27
N PRO A 207 10.57 -28.27 -19.55
CA PRO A 207 11.52 -28.91 -20.48
C PRO A 207 13.02 -28.73 -20.19
N TYR A 208 13.38 -28.01 -19.13
CA TYR A 208 14.76 -27.62 -18.80
C TYR A 208 15.69 -28.82 -18.56
N SER A 209 15.15 -29.97 -18.16
CA SER A 209 15.90 -31.23 -18.04
C SER A 209 16.65 -31.62 -19.32
N ALA A 210 16.01 -31.51 -20.49
CA ALA A 210 16.56 -32.01 -21.75
C ALA A 210 17.83 -31.24 -22.19
N ILE A 211 17.86 -29.91 -22.00
CA ILE A 211 19.04 -29.09 -22.30
C ILE A 211 20.15 -29.31 -21.26
N MET A 212 19.80 -29.43 -19.98
CA MET A 212 20.77 -29.68 -18.90
C MET A 212 21.44 -31.05 -19.06
N GLU A 213 20.69 -32.10 -19.38
CA GLU A 213 21.26 -33.40 -19.75
C GLU A 213 22.17 -33.30 -21.00
N SER A 214 21.78 -32.52 -22.01
CA SER A 214 22.60 -32.36 -23.22
C SER A 214 23.93 -31.68 -22.89
N MET A 215 23.91 -30.64 -22.04
CA MET A 215 25.12 -30.00 -21.54
C MET A 215 26.01 -30.96 -20.75
N GLN A 216 25.45 -31.81 -19.88
CA GLN A 216 26.23 -32.85 -19.18
C GLN A 216 26.84 -33.87 -20.15
N ARG A 217 26.09 -34.29 -21.19
CA ARG A 217 26.62 -35.14 -22.27
C ARG A 217 27.77 -34.47 -23.04
N VAL A 218 27.70 -33.15 -23.27
CA VAL A 218 28.80 -32.35 -23.87
C VAL A 218 30.03 -32.32 -22.97
N GLN A 219 29.86 -32.10 -21.66
CA GLN A 219 30.95 -32.08 -20.68
C GLN A 219 31.73 -33.39 -20.65
N VAL A 220 31.02 -34.53 -20.59
CA VAL A 220 31.64 -35.86 -20.63
C VAL A 220 32.38 -36.07 -21.96
N LYS A 221 31.79 -35.67 -23.10
CA LYS A 221 32.43 -35.77 -24.42
C LYS A 221 33.74 -34.97 -24.50
N TYR A 222 33.77 -33.67 -24.20
CA TYR A 222 35.03 -32.91 -24.31
C TYR A 222 36.06 -33.30 -23.22
N THR A 223 35.61 -33.70 -22.03
CA THR A 223 36.50 -34.17 -20.96
C THR A 223 37.22 -35.46 -21.33
N SER A 224 36.57 -36.34 -22.11
CA SER A 224 37.16 -37.60 -22.59
C SER A 224 38.09 -37.45 -23.81
N LEU A 225 38.02 -36.34 -24.55
CA LEU A 225 39.01 -36.01 -25.59
C LEU A 225 40.37 -35.65 -24.99
N GLY A 226 40.37 -34.77 -23.98
CA GLY A 226 41.56 -34.10 -23.47
C GLY A 226 42.15 -33.08 -24.46
N GLY A 227 42.81 -32.05 -23.95
CA GLY A 227 43.48 -31.07 -24.81
C GLY A 227 43.95 -29.79 -24.09
N PRO A 228 44.74 -28.94 -24.78
CA PRO A 228 45.31 -27.72 -24.19
C PRO A 228 44.26 -26.66 -23.82
N HIS A 229 43.05 -26.74 -24.39
CA HIS A 229 41.96 -25.79 -24.19
C HIS A 229 40.88 -26.27 -23.21
N GLN A 230 41.12 -27.39 -22.51
CA GLN A 230 40.11 -28.02 -21.63
C GLN A 230 39.65 -27.11 -20.48
N THR A 231 40.53 -26.26 -19.95
CA THR A 231 40.20 -25.22 -18.97
C THR A 231 39.26 -24.15 -19.55
N THR A 232 39.50 -23.72 -20.78
CA THR A 232 38.66 -22.76 -21.52
C THR A 232 37.26 -23.32 -21.76
N TYR A 233 37.15 -24.58 -22.19
CA TYR A 233 35.86 -25.25 -22.39
C TYR A 233 35.09 -25.40 -21.08
N GLN A 234 35.75 -25.82 -20.00
CA GLN A 234 35.10 -26.03 -18.71
C GLN A 234 34.57 -24.71 -18.14
N GLY A 235 35.38 -23.66 -18.08
CA GLY A 235 34.92 -22.35 -17.58
C GLY A 235 33.76 -21.77 -18.39
N THR A 236 33.79 -21.91 -19.72
CA THR A 236 32.68 -21.46 -20.58
C THR A 236 31.41 -22.29 -20.40
N TRP A 237 31.56 -23.60 -20.15
CA TRP A 237 30.45 -24.51 -19.84
C TRP A 237 29.82 -24.21 -18.48
N ASP A 238 30.61 -23.95 -17.44
CA ASP A 238 30.11 -23.66 -16.08
C ASP A 238 29.24 -22.40 -16.06
N ILE A 239 29.69 -21.35 -16.75
CA ILE A 239 28.94 -20.08 -16.89
C ILE A 239 27.63 -20.30 -17.66
N LEU A 240 27.66 -21.09 -18.75
CA LEU A 240 26.45 -21.39 -19.53
C LEU A 240 25.46 -22.27 -18.74
N HIS A 241 25.99 -23.22 -17.95
CA HIS A 241 25.22 -24.18 -17.18
C HIS A 241 24.46 -23.48 -16.04
N GLU A 242 25.11 -22.63 -15.24
CA GLU A 242 24.39 -21.85 -14.21
C GLU A 242 23.38 -20.85 -14.83
N ALA A 243 23.70 -20.23 -15.97
CA ALA A 243 22.80 -19.28 -16.65
C ALA A 243 21.52 -19.95 -17.21
N ILE A 244 21.58 -21.23 -17.58
CA ILE A 244 20.42 -22.03 -18.03
C ILE A 244 19.72 -22.70 -16.83
N LYS A 245 20.47 -23.19 -15.84
CA LYS A 245 19.94 -23.84 -14.62
C LYS A 245 19.04 -22.92 -13.81
N ARG A 246 19.39 -21.64 -13.69
CA ARG A 246 18.63 -20.64 -12.92
C ARG A 246 17.59 -19.89 -13.77
N TRP A 247 17.26 -20.41 -14.95
CA TRP A 247 16.16 -19.88 -15.76
C TRP A 247 14.81 -20.04 -15.02
N PRO A 248 13.91 -19.03 -15.01
CA PRO A 248 13.98 -17.77 -15.76
C PRO A 248 14.82 -16.66 -15.11
N PHE A 249 14.96 -16.70 -13.78
CA PHE A 249 15.39 -15.57 -12.93
C PHE A 249 16.88 -15.17 -13.06
N GLY A 250 17.72 -16.06 -13.60
CA GLY A 250 19.15 -15.80 -13.83
C GLY A 250 20.05 -16.08 -12.62
N GLY A 251 21.34 -15.76 -12.75
CA GLY A 251 22.33 -16.01 -11.71
C GLY A 251 23.28 -14.84 -11.45
N PRO A 252 24.26 -15.01 -10.54
CA PRO A 252 25.28 -13.99 -10.25
C PRO A 252 26.26 -13.71 -11.40
N ASN A 253 26.07 -14.30 -12.59
CA ASN A 253 26.74 -13.92 -13.85
C ASN A 253 25.75 -13.33 -14.88
N GLY A 254 24.53 -12.99 -14.43
CA GLY A 254 23.36 -12.71 -15.26
C GLY A 254 22.58 -13.98 -15.68
N GLY A 255 21.46 -13.78 -16.39
CA GLY A 255 20.77 -14.86 -17.10
C GLY A 255 21.34 -15.10 -18.50
N VAL A 256 20.73 -15.99 -19.30
CA VAL A 256 21.24 -16.42 -20.62
C VAL A 256 21.68 -15.25 -21.52
N ILE A 257 20.90 -14.15 -21.59
CA ILE A 257 21.22 -12.98 -22.43
C ILE A 257 22.60 -12.36 -22.09
N ALA A 258 23.01 -12.39 -20.83
CA ALA A 258 24.27 -11.82 -20.36
C ALA A 258 25.51 -12.70 -20.64
N TRP A 259 25.34 -13.94 -21.08
CA TRP A 259 26.43 -14.91 -21.28
C TRP A 259 27.62 -14.39 -22.14
N PRO A 260 27.43 -13.63 -23.25
CA PRO A 260 28.51 -13.03 -24.05
C PRO A 260 29.49 -12.12 -23.31
N ILE A 261 29.09 -11.60 -22.15
CA ILE A 261 29.91 -10.73 -21.31
C ILE A 261 31.02 -11.56 -20.62
N ASN A 262 30.70 -12.80 -20.23
CA ASN A 262 31.51 -13.61 -19.32
C ASN A 262 32.43 -14.63 -20.01
N ILE A 263 32.28 -14.86 -21.31
CA ILE A 263 33.19 -15.74 -22.08
C ILE A 263 34.61 -15.15 -22.19
N SER A 264 35.64 -15.99 -22.38
CA SER A 264 37.03 -15.53 -22.50
C SER A 264 37.43 -15.21 -23.95
N GLU A 265 38.48 -14.39 -24.11
CA GLU A 265 39.09 -14.13 -25.43
C GLU A 265 39.65 -15.41 -26.07
N ASP A 266 40.17 -16.36 -25.26
CA ASP A 266 40.61 -17.68 -25.74
C ASP A 266 39.45 -18.46 -26.37
N TYR A 267 38.25 -18.40 -25.77
CA TYR A 267 37.05 -19.05 -26.31
C TYR A 267 36.60 -18.39 -27.63
N ILE A 268 36.68 -17.06 -27.71
CA ILE A 268 36.40 -16.31 -28.94
C ILE A 268 37.38 -16.70 -30.05
N ALA A 269 38.68 -16.80 -29.74
CA ALA A 269 39.71 -17.25 -30.68
C ALA A 269 39.48 -18.69 -31.16
N LEU A 270 39.05 -19.60 -30.26
CA LEU A 270 38.69 -20.97 -30.62
C LEU A 270 37.48 -21.01 -31.55
N LEU A 271 36.42 -20.24 -31.25
CA LEU A 271 35.21 -20.14 -32.07
C LEU A 271 35.51 -19.53 -33.47
N GLN A 272 36.40 -18.52 -33.54
CA GLN A 272 36.91 -17.96 -34.79
C GLN A 272 37.77 -18.95 -35.58
N SER A 273 38.56 -19.78 -34.91
CA SER A 273 39.38 -20.83 -35.55
C SER A 273 38.59 -22.05 -36.03
N GLY A 274 37.29 -22.09 -35.75
CA GLY A 274 36.38 -23.17 -36.19
C GLY A 274 36.32 -24.38 -35.25
N ASP A 275 36.80 -24.27 -34.02
CA ASP A 275 36.81 -25.39 -33.08
C ASP A 275 35.39 -25.94 -32.81
N TRP A 276 35.26 -27.27 -32.89
CA TRP A 276 33.97 -27.95 -32.76
C TRP A 276 33.45 -27.99 -31.32
N VAL A 277 34.32 -27.96 -30.29
CA VAL A 277 33.85 -27.90 -28.90
C VAL A 277 33.28 -26.51 -28.62
N ALA A 278 33.99 -25.45 -29.02
CA ALA A 278 33.48 -24.08 -28.94
C ALA A 278 32.18 -23.90 -29.74
N ARG A 279 32.10 -24.40 -30.97
CA ARG A 279 30.85 -24.35 -31.77
C ARG A 279 29.69 -25.12 -31.11
N VAL A 280 29.93 -26.28 -30.50
CA VAL A 280 28.87 -27.04 -29.81
C VAL A 280 28.37 -26.31 -28.55
N LEU A 281 29.25 -25.66 -27.78
CA LEU A 281 28.84 -24.80 -26.67
C LEU A 281 28.03 -23.57 -27.15
N PHE A 282 28.47 -22.93 -28.24
CA PHE A 282 27.76 -21.81 -28.87
C PHE A 282 26.38 -22.20 -29.41
N LEU A 283 26.21 -23.44 -29.90
CA LEU A 283 24.90 -23.97 -30.28
C LEU A 283 23.97 -24.22 -29.08
N HIS A 284 24.50 -24.63 -27.91
CA HIS A 284 23.69 -24.75 -26.68
C HIS A 284 23.28 -23.38 -26.14
N TYR A 285 24.12 -22.35 -26.27
CA TYR A 285 23.73 -20.96 -26.06
C TYR A 285 22.57 -20.56 -27.00
N GLY A 286 22.64 -20.91 -28.29
CA GLY A 286 21.53 -20.77 -29.24
C GLY A 286 20.21 -21.41 -28.79
N VAL A 287 20.24 -22.62 -28.21
CA VAL A 287 19.03 -23.28 -27.67
C VAL A 287 18.55 -22.60 -26.38
N GLY A 288 19.46 -22.15 -25.50
CA GLY A 288 19.11 -21.36 -24.32
C GLY A 288 18.40 -20.05 -24.68
N LEU A 289 18.79 -19.41 -25.79
CA LEU A 289 18.11 -18.22 -26.34
C LEU A 289 16.76 -18.56 -27.01
N HIS A 290 16.54 -19.79 -27.44
CA HIS A 290 15.24 -20.23 -27.94
C HIS A 290 14.19 -20.34 -26.82
N LEU A 291 14.61 -20.58 -25.56
CA LEU A 291 13.73 -20.50 -24.39
C LEU A 291 13.18 -19.08 -24.13
N LEU A 292 13.83 -18.06 -24.70
CA LEU A 292 13.44 -16.64 -24.68
C LEU A 292 12.65 -16.21 -25.93
N SER A 293 12.24 -17.15 -26.80
CA SER A 293 11.63 -16.81 -28.10
C SER A 293 10.22 -16.20 -28.03
N ASP A 294 9.60 -16.21 -26.85
CA ASP A 294 8.41 -15.40 -26.53
C ASP A 294 8.74 -13.91 -26.49
N LYS A 295 9.90 -13.52 -25.95
CA LYS A 295 10.28 -12.11 -25.78
C LYS A 295 10.57 -11.43 -27.10
N TRP A 296 9.90 -10.30 -27.34
CA TRP A 296 10.03 -9.49 -28.57
C TRP A 296 11.47 -9.02 -28.87
N PHE A 297 12.31 -8.93 -27.84
CA PHE A 297 13.73 -8.56 -27.92
C PHE A 297 14.69 -9.73 -28.16
N VAL A 298 14.19 -10.98 -28.31
CA VAL A 298 15.00 -12.17 -28.65
C VAL A 298 14.38 -12.98 -29.81
N ARG A 299 13.08 -13.29 -29.76
CA ARG A 299 12.30 -13.97 -30.83
C ARG A 299 13.06 -15.13 -31.51
N ASP A 300 13.46 -14.94 -32.77
CA ASP A 300 14.12 -15.95 -33.61
C ASP A 300 15.66 -15.86 -33.58
N TRP A 301 16.27 -15.01 -32.74
CA TRP A 301 17.72 -14.83 -32.64
C TRP A 301 18.47 -16.14 -32.35
N GLY A 302 17.96 -16.96 -31.40
CA GLY A 302 18.50 -18.30 -31.12
C GLY A 302 18.40 -19.27 -32.31
N ARG A 303 17.29 -19.22 -33.06
CA ARG A 303 17.10 -19.99 -34.29
C ARG A 303 18.06 -19.54 -35.38
N ARG A 304 18.17 -18.24 -35.65
CA ARG A 304 19.10 -17.67 -36.64
C ARG A 304 20.55 -18.03 -36.31
N LEU A 305 20.94 -18.02 -35.03
CA LEU A 305 22.27 -18.42 -34.58
C LEU A 305 22.55 -19.90 -34.93
N ILE A 306 21.64 -20.80 -34.56
CA ILE A 306 21.76 -22.24 -34.86
C ILE A 306 21.77 -22.49 -36.37
N GLU A 307 20.92 -21.81 -37.13
CA GLU A 307 20.85 -21.93 -38.58
C GLU A 307 22.13 -21.43 -39.26
N THR A 308 22.62 -20.21 -38.97
CA THR A 308 23.83 -19.68 -39.61
C THR A 308 25.09 -20.50 -39.27
N VAL A 309 25.26 -20.91 -38.00
CA VAL A 309 26.40 -21.75 -37.59
C VAL A 309 26.37 -23.10 -38.33
N LEU A 310 25.19 -23.70 -38.52
CA LEU A 310 25.02 -24.99 -39.18
C LEU A 310 24.76 -24.92 -40.70
N GLN A 311 24.80 -23.73 -41.30
CA GLN A 311 24.83 -23.50 -42.75
C GLN A 311 26.25 -23.56 -43.32
N SER A 312 27.27 -23.39 -42.47
CA SER A 312 28.67 -23.63 -42.86
C SER A 312 28.86 -25.09 -43.31
N GLN A 313 29.33 -25.31 -44.54
CA GLN A 313 29.50 -26.65 -45.12
C GLN A 313 30.83 -27.29 -44.69
N GLU A 314 30.95 -27.54 -43.39
CA GLU A 314 32.07 -28.26 -42.80
C GLU A 314 31.63 -29.65 -42.31
N ASP A 315 32.50 -30.65 -42.49
CA ASP A 315 32.22 -32.04 -42.07
C ASP A 315 32.14 -32.15 -40.54
N VAL A 316 30.91 -32.28 -40.02
CA VAL A 316 30.63 -32.50 -38.59
C VAL A 316 31.34 -33.77 -38.12
N PRO A 317 32.24 -33.70 -37.10
CA PRO A 317 32.86 -34.88 -36.52
C PRO A 317 31.80 -35.84 -35.96
N SER A 318 31.95 -37.14 -36.25
CA SER A 318 30.94 -38.16 -35.93
C SER A 318 30.53 -38.21 -34.45
N MET A 319 31.41 -37.83 -33.53
CA MET A 319 31.12 -37.74 -32.09
C MET A 319 30.11 -36.64 -31.72
N TRP A 320 29.89 -35.65 -32.59
CA TRP A 320 28.97 -34.53 -32.36
C TRP A 320 27.66 -34.64 -33.16
N THR A 321 27.54 -35.62 -34.06
CA THR A 321 26.37 -35.79 -34.94
C THR A 321 25.05 -35.87 -34.16
N ASP A 322 24.97 -36.71 -33.12
CA ASP A 322 23.75 -36.83 -32.29
C ASP A 322 23.42 -35.52 -31.55
N THR A 323 24.47 -34.82 -31.09
CA THR A 323 24.34 -33.57 -30.33
C THR A 323 23.86 -32.42 -31.22
N ILE A 324 24.29 -32.38 -32.49
CA ILE A 324 23.85 -31.39 -33.49
C ILE A 324 22.48 -31.76 -34.08
N ALA A 325 22.14 -33.05 -34.17
CA ALA A 325 20.78 -33.47 -34.45
C ALA A 325 19.82 -33.00 -33.35
N TRP A 326 20.20 -33.19 -32.08
CA TRP A 326 19.42 -32.74 -30.93
C TRP A 326 19.25 -31.22 -30.87
N THR A 327 20.29 -30.40 -31.10
CA THR A 327 20.10 -28.93 -31.11
C THR A 327 19.22 -28.45 -32.26
N ARG A 328 19.23 -29.13 -33.41
CA ARG A 328 18.28 -28.89 -34.51
C ARG A 328 16.85 -29.33 -34.16
N GLU A 329 16.67 -30.40 -33.39
CA GLU A 329 15.34 -30.85 -32.95
C GLU A 329 14.76 -29.92 -31.87
N ALA A 330 15.55 -29.57 -30.86
CA ALA A 330 15.15 -28.66 -29.79
C ALA A 330 14.75 -27.26 -30.31
N ASN A 331 15.39 -26.78 -31.39
CA ASN A 331 15.06 -25.54 -32.10
C ASN A 331 13.85 -25.66 -33.07
N ASN A 332 13.20 -26.83 -33.13
CA ASN A 332 12.02 -27.10 -33.95
C ASN A 332 10.81 -27.63 -33.15
N GLN A 333 10.98 -27.98 -31.88
CA GLN A 333 9.85 -28.20 -30.98
C GLN A 333 9.22 -26.84 -30.63
N PRO A 334 7.88 -26.74 -30.53
CA PRO A 334 7.26 -25.54 -29.98
C PRO A 334 7.66 -25.40 -28.51
N THR A 335 8.05 -24.20 -28.10
CA THR A 335 8.23 -23.88 -26.67
C THR A 335 6.95 -24.22 -25.89
N PRO A 336 7.04 -24.69 -24.64
CA PRO A 336 5.85 -24.88 -23.81
C PRO A 336 5.16 -23.53 -23.68
N ILE A 337 3.87 -23.48 -24.04
CA ILE A 337 3.10 -22.25 -24.10
C ILE A 337 2.46 -22.02 -22.72
N PRO A 338 2.99 -21.15 -21.84
CA PRO A 338 2.09 -20.40 -20.96
C PRO A 338 1.10 -19.69 -21.90
N SER A 339 -0.20 -19.86 -21.68
CA SER A 339 -1.24 -19.75 -22.71
C SER A 339 -1.04 -18.58 -23.68
N HIS A 340 -1.35 -18.77 -24.97
CA HIS A 340 -1.21 -17.70 -25.97
C HIS A 340 -2.13 -16.48 -25.70
N ASP A 341 -3.02 -16.64 -24.71
CA ASP A 341 -3.84 -15.63 -24.05
C ASP A 341 -3.09 -14.76 -23.02
N ALA A 342 -1.93 -15.16 -22.50
CA ALA A 342 -1.22 -14.43 -21.44
C ALA A 342 -0.70 -13.05 -21.88
N GLU A 343 -0.42 -12.87 -23.18
CA GLU A 343 -0.09 -11.56 -23.77
C GLU A 343 -1.32 -10.79 -24.30
N LYS A 344 -2.54 -11.35 -24.18
CA LYS A 344 -3.76 -10.79 -24.81
C LYS A 344 -5.04 -10.78 -23.97
N GLN A 345 -5.04 -11.41 -22.80
CA GLN A 345 -6.11 -11.22 -21.82
C GLN A 345 -5.89 -9.90 -21.06
N PRO A 346 -6.95 -9.09 -20.88
CA PRO A 346 -6.83 -7.80 -20.25
C PRO A 346 -6.56 -7.95 -18.75
N ILE A 347 -5.33 -7.64 -18.32
CA ILE A 347 -5.04 -7.33 -16.90
C ILE A 347 -5.78 -6.04 -16.49
N LEU A 348 -6.11 -5.17 -17.45
CA LEU A 348 -7.09 -4.08 -17.32
C LEU A 348 -8.03 -4.03 -18.53
N GLY A 349 -9.34 -3.95 -18.26
CA GLY A 349 -10.35 -3.57 -19.26
C GLY A 349 -10.21 -2.08 -19.62
N PRO A 350 -10.73 -1.66 -20.80
CA PRO A 350 -10.25 -0.45 -21.46
C PRO A 350 -10.78 0.86 -20.88
N LEU A 351 -9.88 1.84 -20.80
CA LEU A 351 -10.19 3.26 -20.64
C LEU A 351 -9.57 4.02 -21.83
N GLU A 352 -10.35 4.27 -22.88
CA GLU A 352 -9.92 5.05 -24.05
C GLU A 352 -10.17 6.55 -23.86
N ILE A 353 -9.10 7.35 -23.72
CA ILE A 353 -8.90 8.69 -24.33
C ILE A 353 -7.48 9.20 -23.98
N PRO A 354 -6.95 10.29 -24.59
CA PRO A 354 -6.90 10.64 -26.01
C PRO A 354 -5.45 10.99 -26.45
N VAL A 355 -5.21 11.29 -27.73
CA VAL A 355 -4.01 12.07 -28.13
C VAL A 355 -4.37 13.22 -29.08
N ALA A 356 -4.25 14.44 -28.58
CA ALA A 356 -4.16 15.65 -29.40
C ALA A 356 -2.67 16.02 -29.61
N ARG A 357 -2.34 16.68 -30.73
CA ARG A 357 -1.04 17.36 -30.92
C ARG A 357 -1.22 18.77 -31.47
N SER A 358 -0.32 19.65 -31.08
CA SER A 358 -0.29 21.09 -31.38
C SER A 358 1.13 21.51 -31.79
N ARG A 359 1.32 22.70 -32.39
CA ARG A 359 2.58 23.48 -32.48
C ARG A 359 2.41 24.82 -33.25
N LEU A 360 3.34 25.80 -33.18
CA LEU A 360 3.39 26.90 -32.17
C LEU A 360 4.52 27.95 -32.47
N GLY A 361 4.23 29.21 -32.85
CA GLY A 361 5.11 30.40 -32.68
C GLY A 361 5.65 31.16 -33.94
N LEU A 362 6.76 31.93 -33.81
CA LEU A 362 7.62 32.68 -34.81
C LEU A 362 6.93 33.72 -35.77
N SER A 363 7.57 34.82 -36.20
CA SER A 363 8.91 35.40 -35.93
C SER A 363 8.98 36.92 -36.13
N HIS A 364 9.91 37.61 -35.45
CA HIS A 364 10.63 38.85 -35.87
C HIS A 364 9.78 40.15 -36.14
N ASP A 365 10.27 41.40 -36.06
CA ASP A 365 11.64 41.95 -35.97
C ASP A 365 11.68 43.40 -35.38
N LYS A 366 12.91 43.93 -35.16
CA LYS A 366 13.36 45.35 -35.26
C LYS A 366 12.90 46.45 -34.26
N ARG A 367 13.88 46.82 -33.39
CA ARG A 367 14.62 48.13 -33.34
C ARG A 367 14.22 49.33 -32.42
N LEU A 368 15.30 49.89 -31.84
CA LEU A 368 15.72 51.31 -31.70
C LEU A 368 15.41 52.17 -30.44
N ALA A 369 16.53 52.64 -29.86
CA ALA A 369 16.83 53.98 -29.31
C ALA A 369 16.40 54.44 -27.88
N ARG A 370 17.42 54.99 -27.19
CA ARG A 370 17.39 55.97 -26.07
C ARG A 370 17.83 57.36 -26.63
N PRO A 371 17.78 58.51 -25.92
CA PRO A 371 17.57 58.78 -24.48
C PRO A 371 16.30 59.66 -24.23
N THR A 372 16.09 60.61 -23.29
CA THR A 372 16.95 61.46 -22.41
C THR A 372 16.19 62.05 -21.20
N MET A 373 16.89 62.85 -20.39
CA MET A 373 16.44 63.70 -19.26
C MET A 373 15.35 64.74 -19.66
N PHE A 374 14.62 65.44 -18.77
CA PHE A 374 14.98 65.98 -17.43
C PHE A 374 13.72 66.37 -16.59
N ARG A 375 13.91 66.62 -15.28
CA ARG A 375 13.04 67.39 -14.33
C ARG A 375 11.76 66.67 -13.81
N LEU A 376 11.31 66.88 -12.56
CA LEU A 376 11.96 67.45 -11.35
C LEU A 376 11.27 66.94 -10.05
N VAL A 377 12.06 66.76 -8.99
CA VAL A 377 11.71 66.66 -7.55
C VAL A 377 10.23 66.84 -7.16
N LYS A 378 9.58 65.77 -6.67
CA LYS A 378 8.48 65.87 -5.66
C LYS A 378 8.07 64.60 -4.88
N LEU A 379 8.72 63.44 -5.05
CA LEU A 379 8.17 62.14 -4.60
C LEU A 379 9.10 61.24 -3.75
N THR A 380 10.24 61.75 -3.27
CA THR A 380 11.27 60.96 -2.56
C THR A 380 11.27 61.07 -1.02
N VAL A 381 10.37 61.86 -0.42
CA VAL A 381 10.32 62.06 1.05
C VAL A 381 9.16 61.30 1.71
N LEU A 382 8.09 60.97 0.97
CA LEU A 382 6.94 60.23 1.53
C LEU A 382 7.14 58.71 1.50
N SER A 383 7.87 58.19 0.51
CA SER A 383 8.09 56.74 0.35
C SER A 383 9.03 56.15 1.41
N THR A 384 10.11 56.86 1.74
CA THR A 384 11.12 56.40 2.71
C THR A 384 10.60 56.36 4.14
N PHE A 385 9.69 57.25 4.52
CA PHE A 385 9.06 57.24 5.84
C PHE A 385 7.97 56.17 5.98
N LEU A 386 7.27 55.83 4.88
CA LEU A 386 6.29 54.75 4.88
C LEU A 386 6.98 53.37 4.99
N LEU A 387 8.09 53.16 4.26
CA LEU A 387 8.83 51.89 4.32
C LEU A 387 9.46 51.63 5.70
N THR A 388 10.05 52.65 6.36
CA THR A 388 10.65 52.45 7.68
C THR A 388 9.62 52.18 8.77
N VAL A 389 8.44 52.82 8.71
CA VAL A 389 7.34 52.51 9.65
C VAL A 389 6.78 51.10 9.42
N LEU A 390 6.62 50.66 8.17
CA LEU A 390 6.21 49.27 7.86
C LEU A 390 7.21 48.24 8.41
N VAL A 391 8.51 48.45 8.21
CA VAL A 391 9.57 47.52 8.63
C VAL A 391 9.73 47.45 10.16
N ILE A 392 9.40 48.52 10.89
CA ILE A 392 9.55 48.59 12.35
C ILE A 392 8.31 48.07 13.12
N GLN A 393 7.12 48.03 12.48
CA GLN A 393 5.87 47.56 13.12
C GLN A 393 5.48 46.10 12.80
N LEU A 394 6.20 45.43 11.89
CA LEU A 394 5.93 44.04 11.50
C LEU A 394 6.49 42.89 12.37
N PRO A 395 7.17 43.07 13.53
CA PRO A 395 7.46 41.94 14.44
C PRO A 395 6.27 41.33 15.19
N SER A 396 5.08 41.93 15.11
CA SER A 396 4.02 41.75 16.13
C SER A 396 2.81 40.90 15.69
N VAL A 397 2.69 40.54 14.41
CA VAL A 397 1.58 39.75 13.84
C VAL A 397 2.14 38.89 12.70
N LEU A 398 1.68 37.64 12.56
CA LEU A 398 2.17 36.61 11.63
C LEU A 398 3.48 35.87 12.00
N THR A 399 3.80 35.76 13.30
CA THR A 399 4.44 34.52 13.78
C THR A 399 3.36 33.49 14.11
N SER A 400 3.57 32.23 13.74
CA SER A 400 2.70 31.15 14.19
C SER A 400 3.08 30.75 15.63
N PRO A 401 2.18 30.17 16.44
CA PRO A 401 2.55 29.65 17.77
C PRO A 401 3.69 28.61 17.72
N LEU A 402 3.82 27.91 16.60
CA LEU A 402 4.89 26.93 16.33
C LEU A 402 6.28 27.57 16.21
N ASP A 403 6.40 28.82 15.76
CA ASP A 403 7.69 29.54 15.67
C ASP A 403 8.24 29.93 17.06
N PHE A 404 7.39 29.95 18.09
CA PHE A 404 7.81 30.19 19.47
C PHE A 404 8.28 28.88 20.13
N ALA A 405 7.54 27.78 19.94
CA ALA A 405 7.89 26.47 20.46
C ALA A 405 9.20 25.92 19.84
N THR A 406 9.36 26.00 18.52
CA THR A 406 10.56 25.49 17.81
C THR A 406 11.87 26.22 18.16
N ARG A 407 11.80 27.37 18.86
CA ARG A 407 13.00 28.04 19.41
C ARG A 407 13.42 27.53 20.79
N GLN A 408 12.64 26.67 21.43
CA GLN A 408 12.90 26.22 22.81
C GLN A 408 13.41 24.77 22.91
N GLN A 409 13.22 23.94 21.88
CA GLN A 409 13.86 22.61 21.77
C GLN A 409 14.75 22.48 20.51
N VAL A 410 15.99 22.95 20.63
CA VAL A 410 17.15 22.34 19.94
C VAL A 410 18.20 21.98 21.01
N GLY A 411 17.73 21.25 22.02
CA GLY A 411 18.53 20.42 22.92
C GLY A 411 17.91 19.03 22.87
N GLY A 412 18.71 17.99 22.64
CA GLY A 412 18.19 16.62 22.55
C GLY A 412 17.88 16.07 23.94
N ASP A 413 16.67 15.53 24.14
CA ASP A 413 16.18 15.02 25.43
C ASP A 413 16.87 13.73 25.92
N GLY A 414 17.96 13.30 25.28
CA GLY A 414 18.76 12.13 25.67
C GLY A 414 18.14 10.77 25.36
N ILE A 415 16.92 10.72 24.82
CA ILE A 415 16.23 9.51 24.40
C ILE A 415 16.85 8.98 23.09
N GLU A 416 17.18 7.69 23.07
CA GLU A 416 17.69 6.97 21.89
C GLU A 416 16.59 6.80 20.82
N ASP A 417 16.98 6.78 19.55
CA ASP A 417 16.02 6.64 18.45
C ASP A 417 15.26 5.29 18.51
N GLY A 418 13.95 5.33 18.25
CA GLY A 418 13.04 4.19 18.36
C GLY A 418 12.46 3.96 19.76
N LYS A 419 12.71 4.87 20.72
CA LYS A 419 12.25 4.79 22.13
C LYS A 419 11.42 5.99 22.59
N ARG A 420 11.07 6.93 21.70
CA ARG A 420 10.23 8.10 22.00
C ARG A 420 8.75 7.76 22.02
N GLY A 421 8.32 6.88 21.11
CA GLY A 421 6.93 6.42 21.05
C GLY A 421 6.56 5.73 19.75
N ALA A 422 5.29 5.34 19.63
CA ALA A 422 4.75 4.67 18.46
C ALA A 422 3.25 4.93 18.26
N ALA A 423 2.80 4.74 17.03
CA ALA A 423 1.39 4.83 16.63
C ALA A 423 1.07 3.78 15.55
N ALA A 424 -0.13 3.21 15.59
CA ALA A 424 -0.63 2.23 14.62
C ALA A 424 -2.14 2.42 14.37
N SER A 425 -2.57 2.34 13.11
CA SER A 425 -3.96 2.58 12.69
C SER A 425 -4.21 2.18 11.23
N GLU A 426 -5.47 2.15 10.82
CA GLU A 426 -5.88 1.81 9.44
C GLU A 426 -5.41 2.81 8.37
N SER A 427 -4.76 3.92 8.77
CA SER A 427 -3.91 4.69 7.87
C SER A 427 -2.49 4.78 8.39
N ALA A 428 -1.55 4.19 7.64
CA ALA A 428 -0.11 4.38 7.80
C ALA A 428 0.30 5.85 7.86
N ILE A 429 -0.50 6.75 7.27
CA ILE A 429 -0.22 8.17 7.24
C ILE A 429 -0.68 8.83 8.55
N CYS A 430 -1.87 8.50 9.08
CA CYS A 430 -2.26 8.90 10.44
C CYS A 430 -1.24 8.41 11.49
N SER A 431 -0.82 7.14 11.40
CA SER A 431 0.23 6.57 12.25
C SER A 431 1.56 7.35 12.16
N ARG A 432 2.02 7.71 10.96
CA ARG A 432 3.20 8.57 10.80
C ARG A 432 3.02 9.93 11.45
N HIS A 433 1.83 10.51 11.42
CA HIS A 433 1.58 11.82 12.06
C HIS A 433 1.49 11.72 13.58
N GLY A 434 1.04 10.59 14.12
CA GLY A 434 1.23 10.26 15.53
C GLY A 434 2.72 10.30 15.91
N THR A 435 3.58 9.65 15.14
CA THR A 435 5.03 9.70 15.36
C THR A 435 5.68 11.06 15.06
N ASP A 436 5.19 11.83 14.08
CA ASP A 436 5.65 13.20 13.81
C ASP A 436 5.39 14.10 15.04
N ILE A 437 4.19 14.01 15.63
CA ILE A 437 3.78 14.78 16.81
C ILE A 437 4.60 14.40 18.05
N ILE A 438 4.85 13.09 18.27
CA ILE A 438 5.75 12.61 19.33
C ILE A 438 7.17 13.14 19.13
N THR A 439 7.66 13.18 17.88
CA THR A 439 8.97 13.73 17.53
C THR A 439 9.07 15.25 17.77
N MET A 440 7.94 15.95 17.87
CA MET A 440 7.86 17.40 18.13
C MET A 440 7.55 17.76 19.60
N GLY A 441 7.72 16.82 20.53
CA GLY A 441 7.46 17.05 21.95
C GLY A 441 5.98 16.98 22.35
N GLY A 442 5.12 16.49 21.44
CA GLY A 442 3.82 15.94 21.81
C GLY A 442 3.95 14.55 22.43
N ASN A 443 2.84 14.01 22.90
CA ASN A 443 2.78 12.70 23.55
C ASN A 443 1.70 11.82 22.93
N ALA A 444 1.45 10.63 23.50
CA ALA A 444 0.48 9.68 22.95
C ALA A 444 -0.94 10.27 22.83
N ALA A 445 -1.38 11.15 23.74
CA ALA A 445 -2.70 11.79 23.64
C ALA A 445 -2.80 12.76 22.45
N ASP A 446 -1.75 13.54 22.18
CA ASP A 446 -1.68 14.37 20.98
C ASP A 446 -1.56 13.50 19.70
N ALA A 447 -0.88 12.34 19.79
CA ALA A 447 -0.74 11.36 18.71
C ALA A 447 -2.05 10.63 18.34
N VAL A 448 -2.90 10.32 19.32
CA VAL A 448 -4.27 9.83 19.09
C VAL A 448 -5.06 10.87 18.31
N ARG A 449 -5.02 12.12 18.79
CA ARG A 449 -5.86 13.20 18.27
C ARG A 449 -5.45 13.66 16.87
N ILE A 450 -4.15 13.66 16.54
CA ILE A 450 -3.71 13.84 15.14
C ILE A 450 -4.06 12.63 14.27
N SER A 451 -4.29 11.43 14.83
CA SER A 451 -4.75 10.28 14.04
C SER A 451 -6.25 10.34 13.74
N HIS A 452 -7.08 10.87 14.64
CA HIS A 452 -8.52 11.09 14.45
C HIS A 452 -8.84 12.31 13.58
N LEU A 453 -7.93 13.30 13.48
CA LEU A 453 -8.12 14.54 12.71
C LEU A 453 -7.22 14.62 11.45
N GLY A 454 -5.97 14.16 11.51
CA GLY A 454 -5.06 13.88 10.39
C GLY A 454 -3.94 14.91 10.07
N ARG A 455 -3.11 14.56 9.05
CA ARG A 455 -2.07 15.32 8.29
C ARG A 455 -0.64 15.53 8.84
N SER A 456 0.27 15.56 7.85
CA SER A 456 1.70 15.90 7.78
C SER A 456 2.11 17.33 8.11
N LEU A 457 3.36 17.47 8.52
CA LEU A 457 4.06 18.75 8.54
C LEU A 457 4.80 19.07 7.23
N MET A 458 4.72 20.33 6.81
CA MET A 458 5.42 20.86 5.64
C MET A 458 6.78 21.43 6.06
N ARG A 459 7.83 20.57 6.11
CA ARG A 459 9.17 20.96 6.57
C ARG A 459 9.92 21.81 5.53
N ARG A 460 9.57 23.09 5.42
CA ARG A 460 10.39 24.08 4.69
C ARG A 460 11.66 24.42 5.48
N CYS A 461 12.72 23.63 5.34
CA CYS A 461 14.06 23.97 5.83
C CYS A 461 14.70 25.09 4.99
N ALA A 462 14.18 26.31 5.13
CA ALA A 462 14.86 27.51 4.66
C ALA A 462 16.08 27.80 5.55
N ASN A 463 17.26 27.86 4.94
CA ASN A 463 18.57 28.17 5.54
C ASN A 463 19.19 27.11 6.49
N GLY A 464 20.09 26.29 5.93
CA GLY A 464 21.37 26.01 6.61
C GLY A 464 21.63 24.58 7.12
N LYS A 465 22.28 23.77 6.26
CA LYS A 465 23.19 22.66 6.64
C LYS A 465 22.64 21.62 7.65
N SER A 466 21.60 20.91 7.24
CA SER A 466 21.40 19.48 7.60
C SER A 466 21.11 18.70 6.32
N SER A 467 21.50 17.42 6.28
CA SER A 467 21.69 16.64 5.04
C SER A 467 20.49 15.81 4.58
N ASP A 468 19.37 15.86 5.30
CA ASP A 468 18.29 14.87 5.19
C ASP A 468 17.17 15.43 4.28
N GLY A 469 17.42 15.38 2.97
CA GLY A 469 16.63 16.06 1.92
C GLY A 469 15.35 15.36 1.46
N GLY A 470 14.39 15.11 2.35
CA GLY A 470 13.11 14.46 2.00
C GLY A 470 12.21 15.28 1.05
N HIS A 471 11.43 14.58 0.21
CA HIS A 471 10.39 15.18 -0.67
C HIS A 471 9.10 14.35 -0.71
N ASN A 472 8.18 14.69 0.19
CA ASN A 472 6.72 14.61 0.11
C ASN A 472 6.05 13.63 -0.89
N ALA A 473 5.52 12.52 -0.35
CA ALA A 473 4.38 11.80 -0.93
C ALA A 473 3.36 11.50 0.19
N LEU A 474 2.22 12.19 0.20
CA LEU A 474 1.15 12.08 1.20
C LEU A 474 0.06 11.12 0.67
N ARG A 475 -0.70 10.48 1.57
CA ARG A 475 -2.01 9.81 1.32
C ARG A 475 -2.91 10.00 2.56
N TRP A 476 -4.20 9.63 2.51
CA TRP A 476 -5.20 9.76 3.59
C TRP A 476 -6.47 9.03 3.13
N SER A 477 -7.51 8.77 3.91
CA SER A 477 -7.67 8.44 5.35
C SER A 477 -9.18 8.22 5.57
N CYS A 478 -9.55 7.62 6.69
CA CYS A 478 -10.62 6.62 6.73
C CYS A 478 -12.03 7.19 7.05
N MET A 479 -12.38 8.32 6.42
CA MET A 479 -13.66 9.04 6.61
C MET A 479 -14.94 8.25 6.27
N TYR A 480 -14.79 7.07 5.67
CA TYR A 480 -15.85 6.13 5.39
C TYR A 480 -16.22 5.31 6.64
N HIS A 481 -15.35 5.23 7.65
CA HIS A 481 -15.60 4.56 8.94
C HIS A 481 -15.61 5.51 10.14
N SER A 482 -14.92 6.66 10.11
CA SER A 482 -14.78 7.53 11.31
C SER A 482 -14.73 9.03 11.01
N GLY A 483 -14.95 9.84 12.05
CA GLY A 483 -14.79 11.30 11.99
C GLY A 483 -15.65 12.06 13.00
N ILE A 484 -15.51 13.39 13.04
CA ILE A 484 -16.15 14.25 14.08
C ILE A 484 -17.69 14.23 14.10
N GLY A 485 -18.34 13.62 13.10
CA GLY A 485 -19.79 13.42 13.06
C GLY A 485 -20.27 12.11 13.68
N GLY A 486 -19.39 11.37 14.38
CA GLY A 486 -19.72 10.18 15.17
C GLY A 486 -19.08 10.20 16.55
N GLY A 487 -18.54 9.06 17.02
CA GLY A 487 -18.10 8.86 18.40
C GLY A 487 -17.47 7.49 18.65
N GLY A 488 -17.36 7.08 19.92
CA GLY A 488 -16.68 5.84 20.29
C GLY A 488 -16.10 5.81 21.71
N PHE A 489 -14.96 5.12 21.86
CA PHE A 489 -14.41 4.69 23.15
C PHE A 489 -12.87 4.74 23.19
N MET A 490 -12.31 5.29 24.27
CA MET A 490 -10.86 5.31 24.53
C MET A 490 -10.54 4.66 25.88
N LEU A 491 -9.63 3.69 25.86
CA LEU A 491 -8.95 3.20 27.06
C LEU A 491 -7.58 3.88 27.15
N VAL A 492 -7.39 4.68 28.19
CA VAL A 492 -6.14 5.39 28.49
C VAL A 492 -5.46 4.71 29.68
N LYS A 493 -4.17 4.42 29.55
CA LYS A 493 -3.27 4.11 30.68
C LYS A 493 -2.36 5.31 30.93
N ASP A 494 -2.48 5.90 32.11
CA ASP A 494 -1.64 6.98 32.61
C ASP A 494 -0.20 6.50 32.89
N PRO A 495 0.85 7.33 32.69
CA PRO A 495 2.21 7.07 33.20
C PRO A 495 2.26 6.62 34.67
N ASN A 496 1.40 7.19 35.52
CA ASN A 496 1.28 6.87 36.94
C ASN A 496 0.67 5.48 37.22
N GLY A 497 0.25 4.74 36.18
CA GLY A 497 -0.27 3.37 36.28
C GLY A 497 -1.78 3.25 36.46
N SER A 498 -2.50 4.36 36.68
CA SER A 498 -3.97 4.37 36.64
C SER A 498 -4.50 4.23 35.22
N PHE A 499 -5.64 3.55 35.06
CA PHE A 499 -6.38 3.51 33.80
C PHE A 499 -7.63 4.36 33.86
N GLU A 500 -8.07 4.88 32.72
CA GLU A 500 -9.32 5.61 32.55
C GLU A 500 -10.03 5.12 31.28
N PHE A 501 -11.34 4.94 31.36
CA PHE A 501 -12.20 4.64 30.23
C PHE A 501 -13.07 5.86 29.91
N ILE A 502 -12.78 6.49 28.78
CA ILE A 502 -13.51 7.63 28.24
C ILE A 502 -14.53 7.09 27.23
N ASP A 503 -15.82 7.21 27.57
CA ASP A 503 -16.96 6.91 26.70
C ASP A 503 -17.44 8.22 26.07
N PHE A 504 -17.17 8.34 24.77
CA PHE A 504 -17.66 9.42 23.90
C PHE A 504 -18.59 8.84 22.81
N ARG A 505 -19.31 7.77 23.14
CA ARG A 505 -20.36 7.18 22.30
C ARG A 505 -21.49 8.18 22.09
N GLU A 506 -22.07 8.13 20.91
CA GLU A 506 -23.23 8.92 20.53
C GLU A 506 -24.42 8.62 21.44
N THR A 507 -25.21 9.65 21.74
CA THR A 507 -26.48 9.51 22.46
C THR A 507 -27.64 9.65 21.49
N ALA A 508 -28.71 8.86 21.69
CA ALA A 508 -29.98 9.07 21.00
C ALA A 508 -30.53 10.47 21.30
N PRO A 509 -31.06 11.23 20.29
CA PRO A 509 -31.69 12.53 20.52
C PRO A 509 -32.83 12.47 21.55
N ALA A 510 -33.14 13.60 22.19
CA ALA A 510 -34.20 13.70 23.21
C ALA A 510 -35.61 13.35 22.68
N ALA A 511 -35.79 13.39 21.36
CA ALA A 511 -37.01 13.01 20.65
C ALA A 511 -37.01 11.55 20.11
N ALA A 512 -35.98 10.75 20.41
CA ALA A 512 -35.95 9.32 20.10
C ALA A 512 -36.85 8.52 21.07
N PHE A 513 -37.46 7.43 20.60
CA PHE A 513 -38.36 6.61 21.40
C PHE A 513 -38.32 5.14 20.96
N GLU A 514 -38.81 4.24 21.83
CA GLU A 514 -38.63 2.78 21.72
C GLU A 514 -39.05 2.21 20.36
N ASP A 515 -40.26 2.53 19.89
CA ASP A 515 -40.87 1.96 18.70
C ASP A 515 -40.63 2.77 17.40
N MET A 516 -39.69 3.73 17.41
CA MET A 516 -39.52 4.70 16.30
C MET A 516 -39.16 4.07 14.95
N PHE A 517 -38.57 2.87 14.93
CA PHE A 517 -38.21 2.14 13.71
C PHE A 517 -39.12 0.95 13.37
N ASN A 518 -40.13 0.63 14.20
CA ASN A 518 -40.97 -0.57 14.04
C ASN A 518 -41.73 -0.61 12.70
N ASN A 519 -41.96 0.56 12.08
CA ASN A 519 -42.62 0.68 10.77
C ASN A 519 -41.63 0.76 9.58
N ASN A 520 -40.34 1.00 9.84
CA ASN A 520 -39.29 1.10 8.82
C ASN A 520 -37.90 0.97 9.46
N THR A 521 -37.33 -0.24 9.48
CA THR A 521 -35.98 -0.48 10.01
C THR A 521 -34.88 0.19 9.18
N GLN A 522 -35.10 0.46 7.89
CA GLN A 522 -34.11 1.16 7.05
C GLN A 522 -33.88 2.62 7.49
N ALA A 523 -34.81 3.21 8.26
CA ALA A 523 -34.61 4.54 8.84
C ALA A 523 -33.59 4.56 9.99
N ALA A 524 -33.17 3.40 10.50
CA ALA A 524 -32.07 3.28 11.46
C ALA A 524 -30.69 3.33 10.78
N THR A 525 -30.59 2.93 9.51
CA THR A 525 -29.34 2.93 8.73
C THR A 525 -29.16 4.19 7.86
N ILE A 526 -30.22 4.72 7.24
CA ILE A 526 -30.12 5.79 6.23
C ILE A 526 -31.04 6.97 6.56
N GLY A 527 -30.51 8.18 6.40
CA GLY A 527 -31.23 9.44 6.66
C GLY A 527 -31.08 9.97 8.09
N GLY A 528 -31.64 11.14 8.37
CA GLY A 528 -31.37 11.87 9.62
C GLY A 528 -31.95 11.25 10.89
N LEU A 529 -32.85 10.26 10.79
CA LEU A 529 -33.32 9.49 11.96
C LEU A 529 -32.26 8.52 12.47
N ALA A 530 -31.31 8.12 11.61
CA ALA A 530 -30.21 7.24 11.94
C ALA A 530 -29.13 7.91 12.81
N SER A 531 -29.04 9.25 12.76
CA SER A 531 -27.94 10.00 13.37
C SER A 531 -28.12 10.24 14.87
N GLY A 532 -27.32 9.56 15.67
CA GLY A 532 -27.06 9.89 17.07
C GLY A 532 -26.26 11.19 17.21
N VAL A 533 -26.29 11.78 18.40
CA VAL A 533 -25.60 13.04 18.72
C VAL A 533 -24.08 12.81 18.77
N PRO A 534 -23.26 13.46 17.92
CA PRO A 534 -21.83 13.13 17.79
C PRO A 534 -20.98 13.41 19.04
N GLY A 535 -20.27 12.41 19.55
CA GLY A 535 -19.44 12.52 20.76
C GLY A 535 -17.95 12.74 20.53
N GLU A 536 -17.42 12.38 19.35
CA GLU A 536 -16.00 12.37 18.98
C GLU A 536 -15.23 13.61 19.47
N LEU A 537 -15.72 14.81 19.17
CA LEU A 537 -14.97 16.02 19.44
C LEU A 537 -14.91 16.38 20.93
N ARG A 538 -15.92 16.03 21.75
CA ARG A 538 -15.79 16.12 23.22
C ARG A 538 -14.84 15.05 23.78
N GLY A 539 -14.79 13.86 23.18
CA GLY A 539 -13.80 12.83 23.53
C GLY A 539 -12.37 13.34 23.36
N LEU A 540 -12.06 13.88 22.18
CA LEU A 540 -10.78 14.50 21.86
C LEU A 540 -10.46 15.75 22.69
N GLU A 541 -11.46 16.55 23.05
CA GLU A 541 -11.30 17.70 23.95
C GLU A 541 -10.98 17.29 25.39
N TYR A 542 -11.70 16.30 25.94
CA TYR A 542 -11.42 15.76 27.27
C TYR A 542 -10.01 15.16 27.34
N LEU A 543 -9.68 14.30 26.36
CA LEU A 543 -8.36 13.66 26.27
C LEU A 543 -7.24 14.70 26.23
N HIS A 544 -7.37 15.72 25.39
CA HIS A 544 -6.34 16.75 25.23
C HIS A 544 -6.23 17.68 26.44
N ASN A 545 -7.35 18.11 27.04
CA ASN A 545 -7.32 19.00 28.21
C ASN A 545 -6.74 18.32 29.46
N LYS A 546 -6.75 16.99 29.52
CA LYS A 546 -6.23 16.20 30.64
C LYS A 546 -4.82 15.63 30.39
N TYR A 547 -4.55 15.18 29.16
CA TYR A 547 -3.33 14.45 28.82
C TYR A 547 -2.48 15.09 27.70
N GLY A 548 -2.96 16.10 26.97
CA GLY A 548 -2.21 16.73 25.88
C GLY A 548 -1.01 17.56 26.36
N SER A 549 0.05 17.60 25.56
CA SER A 549 1.27 18.40 25.82
C SER A 549 1.41 19.61 24.87
N LEU A 550 0.90 19.51 23.64
CA LEU A 550 0.93 20.60 22.66
C LEU A 550 -0.30 21.53 22.77
N PRO A 551 -0.31 22.71 22.12
CA PRO A 551 -1.51 23.54 22.05
C PRO A 551 -2.63 22.92 21.19
N TRP A 552 -3.90 23.09 21.57
CA TRP A 552 -5.07 22.58 20.83
C TRP A 552 -4.99 22.85 19.32
N SER A 553 -4.69 24.10 18.94
CA SER A 553 -4.58 24.51 17.54
C SER A 553 -3.40 23.85 16.81
N ALA A 554 -2.29 23.53 17.47
CA ALA A 554 -1.14 22.88 16.83
C ALA A 554 -1.45 21.43 16.43
N VAL A 555 -2.32 20.74 17.18
CA VAL A 555 -2.73 19.35 16.90
C VAL A 555 -3.85 19.28 15.83
N VAL A 556 -4.71 20.29 15.70
CA VAL A 556 -5.66 20.38 14.55
C VAL A 556 -5.02 21.02 13.31
N GLN A 557 -3.94 21.81 13.46
CA GLN A 557 -3.36 22.59 12.36
C GLN A 557 -3.00 21.74 11.14
N PRO A 558 -2.52 20.50 11.25
CA PRO A 558 -2.36 19.68 10.07
C PRO A 558 -3.73 19.26 9.50
N ALA A 559 -4.66 18.73 10.30
CA ALA A 559 -5.95 18.17 9.84
C ALA A 559 -6.69 19.08 8.83
N ILE A 560 -6.77 20.36 9.19
CA ILE A 560 -7.24 21.48 8.37
C ILE A 560 -6.71 21.44 6.94
N GLN A 561 -5.40 21.31 6.77
CA GLN A 561 -4.76 21.55 5.48
C GLN A 561 -4.69 20.33 4.56
N THR A 562 -4.86 19.07 5.02
CA THR A 562 -5.09 17.95 4.06
C THR A 562 -6.52 17.98 3.56
N ALA A 563 -7.49 18.29 4.42
CA ALA A 563 -8.84 18.58 3.97
C ALA A 563 -8.87 19.73 2.93
N ARG A 564 -7.99 20.73 3.06
CA ARG A 564 -7.88 21.83 2.08
C ARG A 564 -7.17 21.45 0.77
N ASP A 565 -5.90 21.06 0.87
CA ASP A 565 -5.01 20.95 -0.29
C ASP A 565 -5.17 19.59 -1.00
N GLY A 566 -5.70 18.60 -0.29
CA GLY A 566 -5.97 17.26 -0.79
C GLY A 566 -4.89 16.22 -0.57
N TRP A 567 -5.17 15.03 -1.08
CA TRP A 567 -4.30 13.85 -1.09
C TRP A 567 -4.73 12.90 -2.23
N PRO A 568 -3.84 12.03 -2.73
CA PRO A 568 -4.18 11.01 -3.72
C PRO A 568 -5.08 9.91 -3.12
N VAL A 569 -6.16 9.56 -3.81
CA VAL A 569 -7.04 8.42 -3.49
C VAL A 569 -6.24 7.12 -3.47
N GLY A 570 -6.32 6.40 -2.34
CA GLY A 570 -5.72 5.07 -2.13
C GLY A 570 -6.62 3.91 -2.55
N GLN A 571 -6.07 2.70 -2.55
CA GLN A 571 -6.77 1.50 -3.01
C GLN A 571 -7.90 1.10 -2.04
N ASP A 572 -7.68 1.26 -0.73
CA ASP A 572 -8.71 0.97 0.28
C ASP A 572 -9.90 1.93 0.15
N LEU A 573 -9.66 3.23 -0.11
CA LEU A 573 -10.72 4.22 -0.31
C LEU A 573 -11.61 3.87 -1.52
N ILE A 574 -11.03 3.36 -2.61
CA ILE A 574 -11.82 2.88 -3.77
C ILE A 574 -12.69 1.69 -3.37
N ARG A 575 -12.11 0.67 -2.72
CA ARG A 575 -12.86 -0.51 -2.25
C ARG A 575 -14.04 -0.11 -1.36
N TYR A 576 -13.87 0.88 -0.48
CA TYR A 576 -14.95 1.35 0.39
C TYR A 576 -15.97 2.25 -0.33
N MET A 577 -15.58 3.04 -1.33
CA MET A 577 -16.54 3.74 -2.21
C MET A 577 -17.35 2.78 -3.10
N GLU A 578 -16.75 1.67 -3.53
CA GLU A 578 -17.44 0.61 -4.26
C GLU A 578 -18.40 -0.15 -3.35
N ALA A 579 -17.93 -0.61 -2.18
CA ALA A 579 -18.76 -1.34 -1.21
C ALA A 579 -19.92 -0.51 -0.64
N ALA A 580 -19.77 0.81 -0.49
CA ALA A 580 -20.83 1.70 0.00
C ALA A 580 -21.96 1.94 -1.00
N VAL A 581 -21.67 1.82 -2.31
CA VAL A 581 -22.65 2.00 -3.38
C VAL A 581 -23.29 0.66 -3.77
N GLY A 582 -22.49 -0.41 -3.83
CA GLY A 582 -22.93 -1.73 -4.25
C GLY A 582 -23.64 -1.69 -5.61
N ASP A 583 -24.78 -2.38 -5.71
CA ASP A 583 -25.66 -2.37 -6.89
C ASP A 583 -26.67 -1.19 -6.90
N GLY A 584 -26.51 -0.19 -6.02
CA GLY A 584 -27.43 0.94 -5.83
C GLY A 584 -27.21 2.13 -6.78
N GLU A 585 -28.00 3.19 -6.60
CA GLU A 585 -27.67 4.50 -7.19
C GLU A 585 -26.44 5.10 -6.49
N ASP A 586 -25.48 5.56 -7.27
CA ASP A 586 -24.19 6.08 -6.79
C ASP A 586 -24.33 7.45 -6.11
N PHE A 587 -24.74 7.47 -4.84
CA PHE A 587 -24.92 8.71 -4.08
C PHE A 587 -23.65 9.60 -4.06
N LEU A 588 -22.45 9.00 -4.16
CA LEU A 588 -21.17 9.71 -4.17
C LEU A 588 -20.97 10.58 -5.43
N SER A 589 -21.63 10.25 -6.55
CA SER A 589 -21.65 11.08 -7.77
C SER A 589 -23.00 11.71 -8.11
N ARG A 590 -24.10 11.17 -7.58
CA ARG A 590 -25.47 11.64 -7.82
C ARG A 590 -25.91 12.77 -6.91
N ASP A 591 -25.56 12.72 -5.62
CA ASP A 591 -25.92 13.79 -4.68
C ASP A 591 -24.95 14.97 -4.86
N PRO A 592 -25.44 16.20 -5.13
CA PRO A 592 -24.56 17.37 -5.33
C PRO A 592 -23.65 17.68 -4.13
N THR A 593 -24.05 17.29 -2.91
CA THR A 593 -23.30 17.50 -1.66
C THR A 593 -22.08 16.60 -1.57
N TRP A 594 -22.26 15.33 -1.93
CA TRP A 594 -21.22 14.31 -1.97
C TRP A 594 -20.31 14.49 -3.19
N ALA A 595 -20.89 14.76 -4.37
CA ALA A 595 -20.16 14.94 -5.62
C ALA A 595 -19.12 16.08 -5.57
N LEU A 596 -19.35 17.14 -4.77
CA LEU A 596 -18.37 18.21 -4.54
C LEU A 596 -17.02 17.73 -3.97
N ASP A 597 -17.03 16.64 -3.19
CA ASP A 597 -15.84 16.07 -2.56
C ASP A 597 -15.36 14.79 -3.29
N PHE A 598 -16.30 13.94 -3.72
CA PHE A 598 -16.02 12.59 -4.24
C PHE A 598 -16.14 12.42 -5.76
N ALA A 599 -16.81 13.34 -6.47
CA ALA A 599 -16.99 13.29 -7.92
C ALA A 599 -16.93 14.68 -8.61
N PRO A 600 -15.95 15.56 -8.30
CA PRO A 600 -15.98 16.98 -8.68
C PRO A 600 -15.93 17.24 -10.20
N ASN A 601 -15.54 16.23 -11.00
CA ASN A 601 -15.51 16.28 -12.46
C ASN A 601 -16.73 15.61 -13.13
N GLY A 602 -17.75 15.19 -12.35
CA GLY A 602 -18.93 14.45 -12.83
C GLY A 602 -18.77 12.92 -12.85
N THR A 603 -17.62 12.41 -12.41
CA THR A 603 -17.32 10.99 -12.19
C THR A 603 -16.60 10.83 -10.86
N ARG A 604 -16.78 9.69 -10.18
CA ARG A 604 -16.03 9.39 -8.94
C ARG A 604 -14.52 9.44 -9.16
N LEU A 605 -13.78 9.90 -8.15
CA LEU A 605 -12.32 9.98 -8.18
C LEU A 605 -11.67 8.58 -8.17
N GLY A 606 -10.73 8.35 -9.08
CA GLY A 606 -10.03 7.07 -9.28
C GLY A 606 -8.69 6.99 -8.55
N LEU A 607 -7.95 5.89 -8.76
CA LEU A 607 -6.68 5.64 -8.06
C LEU A 607 -5.63 6.71 -8.39
N GLY A 608 -5.13 7.39 -7.35
CA GLY A 608 -4.16 8.48 -7.48
C GLY A 608 -4.75 9.87 -7.75
N ASP A 609 -6.05 10.00 -8.03
CA ASP A 609 -6.71 11.31 -8.16
C ASP A 609 -6.64 12.09 -6.84
N THR A 610 -6.52 13.42 -6.91
CA THR A 610 -6.48 14.26 -5.70
C THR A 610 -7.89 14.64 -5.23
N ILE A 611 -8.37 13.97 -4.19
CA ILE A 611 -9.58 14.34 -3.44
C ILE A 611 -9.29 15.53 -2.51
N THR A 612 -10.26 16.45 -2.37
CA THR A 612 -10.17 17.60 -1.45
C THR A 612 -11.50 17.81 -0.72
N ARG A 613 -11.47 18.13 0.58
CA ARG A 613 -12.66 18.37 1.42
C ARG A 613 -12.62 19.76 2.04
N LYS A 614 -12.62 20.77 1.17
CA LYS A 614 -12.35 22.19 1.52
C LYS A 614 -13.37 22.79 2.51
N ARG A 615 -14.59 22.25 2.55
CA ARG A 615 -15.62 22.62 3.55
C ARG A 615 -15.26 22.09 4.95
N TYR A 616 -14.79 20.85 5.00
CA TYR A 616 -14.30 20.21 6.22
C TYR A 616 -13.06 20.92 6.78
N ALA A 617 -12.17 21.40 5.91
CA ALA A 617 -11.03 22.23 6.30
C ALA A 617 -11.42 23.49 7.08
N ALA A 618 -12.41 24.25 6.59
CA ALA A 618 -12.88 25.49 7.24
C ALA A 618 -13.63 25.20 8.56
N THR A 619 -14.32 24.06 8.63
CA THR A 619 -14.92 23.54 9.86
C THR A 619 -13.84 23.26 10.92
N LEU A 620 -12.77 22.56 10.53
CA LEU A 620 -11.62 22.29 11.40
C LEU A 620 -10.86 23.57 11.80
N GLU A 621 -10.78 24.60 10.95
CA GLU A 621 -10.20 25.91 11.34
C GLU A 621 -11.02 26.62 12.41
N THR A 622 -12.34 26.53 12.31
CA THR A 622 -13.27 27.07 13.30
C THR A 622 -13.03 26.35 14.65
N ILE A 623 -12.98 25.02 14.63
CA ILE A 623 -12.69 24.19 15.81
C ILE A 623 -11.29 24.46 16.39
N ALA A 624 -10.27 24.62 15.55
CA ALA A 624 -8.89 24.89 15.99
C ALA A 624 -8.70 26.27 16.62
N SER A 625 -9.53 27.24 16.25
CA SER A 625 -9.46 28.63 16.74
C SER A 625 -10.46 28.94 17.87
N GLN A 626 -11.53 28.16 18.03
CA GLN A 626 -12.63 28.42 18.97
C GLN A 626 -12.90 27.27 19.96
N GLY A 627 -12.20 26.14 19.87
CA GLY A 627 -12.42 24.95 20.71
C GLY A 627 -13.57 24.06 20.21
N ALA A 628 -13.92 22.99 20.94
CA ALA A 628 -15.00 22.10 20.52
C ALA A 628 -16.39 22.75 20.65
N ASP A 629 -16.56 23.74 21.52
CA ASP A 629 -17.82 24.49 21.69
C ASP A 629 -18.36 25.08 20.38
N ALA A 630 -17.50 25.39 19.41
CA ALA A 630 -17.92 25.91 18.10
C ALA A 630 -18.57 24.86 17.19
N PHE A 631 -18.40 23.56 17.48
CA PHE A 631 -19.10 22.45 16.83
C PHE A 631 -20.48 22.21 17.47
N TYR A 632 -20.52 22.17 18.81
CA TYR A 632 -21.73 21.91 19.60
C TYR A 632 -22.66 23.12 19.73
N SER A 633 -22.22 24.31 19.30
CA SER A 633 -23.02 25.54 19.32
C SER A 633 -22.81 26.39 18.05
N GLY A 634 -23.19 27.67 18.09
CA GLY A 634 -22.82 28.64 17.05
C GLY A 634 -23.51 28.41 15.69
N SER A 635 -22.70 28.22 14.64
CA SER A 635 -23.13 28.04 13.25
C SER A 635 -23.02 26.60 12.76
N ILE A 636 -21.98 25.86 13.17
CA ILE A 636 -21.79 24.46 12.77
C ILE A 636 -22.94 23.59 13.28
N ALA A 637 -23.32 23.74 14.56
CA ALA A 637 -24.48 23.06 15.12
C ALA A 637 -25.78 23.35 14.34
N LYS A 638 -25.95 24.58 13.84
CA LYS A 638 -27.15 24.98 13.08
C LYS A 638 -27.19 24.35 11.69
N THR A 639 -26.08 24.36 10.96
CA THR A 639 -26.01 23.70 9.64
C THR A 639 -26.17 22.19 9.79
N MET A 640 -25.57 21.58 10.83
CA MET A 640 -25.74 20.17 11.16
C MET A 640 -27.21 19.81 11.43
N VAL A 641 -27.85 20.49 12.38
CA VAL A 641 -29.27 20.25 12.72
C VAL A 641 -30.18 20.49 11.52
N ASN A 642 -29.96 21.55 10.73
CA ASN A 642 -30.72 21.79 9.51
C ASN A 642 -30.59 20.64 8.49
N ALA A 643 -29.38 20.11 8.29
CA ALA A 643 -29.13 19.01 7.35
C ALA A 643 -29.76 17.69 7.83
N VAL A 644 -29.60 17.36 9.12
CA VAL A 644 -30.22 16.19 9.75
C VAL A 644 -31.75 16.26 9.66
N GLN A 645 -32.36 17.41 10.00
CA GLN A 645 -33.81 17.60 9.91
C GLN A 645 -34.33 17.61 8.45
N ALA A 646 -33.56 18.14 7.50
CA ALA A 646 -33.88 18.05 6.07
C ALA A 646 -33.87 16.59 5.55
N ALA A 647 -33.06 15.72 6.18
CA ALA A 647 -33.06 14.27 5.97
C ALA A 647 -34.08 13.51 6.87
N ASN A 648 -35.14 14.18 7.33
CA ASN A 648 -36.19 13.68 8.23
C ASN A 648 -35.77 13.37 9.69
N GLY A 649 -34.56 13.77 10.11
CA GLY A 649 -34.07 13.53 11.46
C GLY A 649 -34.71 14.39 12.56
N THR A 650 -34.56 13.95 13.81
CA THR A 650 -35.17 14.59 14.99
C THR A 650 -34.19 15.36 15.88
N MET A 651 -32.89 15.30 15.61
CA MET A 651 -31.85 16.00 16.38
C MET A 651 -32.09 17.52 16.44
N THR A 652 -31.81 18.12 17.58
CA THR A 652 -31.98 19.56 17.86
C THR A 652 -30.67 20.22 18.28
N LEU A 653 -30.69 21.56 18.39
CA LEU A 653 -29.57 22.32 18.97
C LEU A 653 -29.39 22.07 20.48
N GLU A 654 -30.44 21.65 21.18
CA GLU A 654 -30.40 21.35 22.61
C GLU A 654 -29.72 20.00 22.86
N ASP A 655 -29.94 19.02 21.97
CA ASP A 655 -29.21 17.74 22.01
C ASP A 655 -27.69 17.92 21.88
N LEU A 656 -27.25 18.72 20.89
CA LEU A 656 -25.84 19.05 20.71
C LEU A 656 -25.26 19.85 21.89
N ALA A 657 -26.01 20.82 22.41
CA ALA A 657 -25.54 21.66 23.53
C ALA A 657 -25.42 20.88 24.85
N ASN A 658 -26.26 19.85 25.06
CA ASN A 658 -26.29 19.04 26.27
C ASN A 658 -25.38 17.80 26.22
N TYR A 659 -24.75 17.49 25.06
CA TYR A 659 -23.87 16.33 24.93
C TYR A 659 -22.64 16.43 25.84
N THR A 660 -22.34 15.34 26.57
CA THR A 660 -21.18 15.20 27.46
C THR A 660 -20.56 13.82 27.35
N VAL A 661 -19.24 13.72 27.59
CA VAL A 661 -18.56 12.41 27.71
C VAL A 661 -18.85 11.77 29.06
N ALA A 662 -18.89 10.44 29.09
CA ALA A 662 -18.97 9.65 30.31
C ALA A 662 -17.57 9.11 30.65
N ILE A 663 -17.19 9.17 31.93
CA ILE A 663 -16.00 8.47 32.43
C ILE A 663 -16.49 7.27 33.23
N ARG A 664 -16.01 6.08 32.88
CA ARG A 664 -16.52 4.80 33.41
C ARG A 664 -15.40 3.96 34.04
N ASN A 665 -15.80 2.95 34.80
CA ASN A 665 -14.90 1.97 35.40
C ASN A 665 -14.24 1.11 34.29
N VAL A 666 -12.98 0.72 34.46
CA VAL A 666 -12.33 -0.26 33.59
C VAL A 666 -12.63 -1.70 34.04
N SER A 667 -12.57 -2.62 33.10
CA SER A 667 -12.55 -4.06 33.36
C SER A 667 -11.10 -4.54 33.40
N GLN A 668 -10.73 -5.42 34.35
CA GLN A 668 -9.35 -5.87 34.51
C GLN A 668 -9.29 -7.32 34.98
N ILE A 669 -8.36 -8.10 34.42
CA ILE A 669 -8.10 -9.51 34.75
C ILE A 669 -6.59 -9.80 34.81
N ASP A 670 -6.22 -10.85 35.52
CA ASP A 670 -4.91 -11.48 35.40
C ASP A 670 -5.00 -12.65 34.40
N TYR A 671 -4.05 -12.73 33.46
CA TYR A 671 -4.01 -13.73 32.39
C TYR A 671 -2.55 -14.08 32.05
N ARG A 672 -2.17 -15.37 32.14
CA ARG A 672 -0.80 -15.87 31.86
C ARG A 672 0.35 -15.14 32.58
N GLY A 673 0.08 -14.52 33.73
CA GLY A 673 1.07 -13.71 34.46
C GLY A 673 1.24 -12.28 33.93
N TYR A 674 0.37 -11.85 33.02
CA TYR A 674 0.14 -10.45 32.64
C TYR A 674 -1.16 -9.95 33.27
N GLN A 675 -1.32 -8.64 33.33
CA GLN A 675 -2.57 -7.99 33.69
C GLN A 675 -3.16 -7.35 32.42
N ILE A 676 -4.42 -7.66 32.12
CA ILE A 676 -5.13 -7.14 30.94
C ILE A 676 -6.23 -6.20 31.41
N THR A 677 -6.22 -4.99 30.88
CA THR A 677 -7.27 -3.98 31.12
C THR A 677 -8.05 -3.74 29.83
N SER A 678 -9.37 -3.64 29.94
CA SER A 678 -10.29 -3.27 28.85
C SER A 678 -11.45 -2.41 29.36
N THR A 679 -12.39 -2.08 28.47
CA THR A 679 -13.56 -1.24 28.73
C THR A 679 -14.72 -2.01 29.36
N THR A 680 -15.76 -1.28 29.78
CA THR A 680 -17.02 -1.80 30.32
C THR A 680 -18.20 -1.34 29.45
N ALA A 681 -19.40 -1.84 29.74
CA ALA A 681 -20.64 -1.46 29.04
C ALA A 681 -20.83 0.07 29.00
N PRO A 682 -21.29 0.65 27.87
CA PRO A 682 -21.84 0.00 26.67
C PRO A 682 -20.79 -0.51 25.66
N SER A 683 -19.50 -0.55 26.00
CA SER A 683 -18.46 -1.18 25.18
C SER A 683 -18.23 -2.65 25.58
N SER A 684 -17.95 -3.52 24.62
CA SER A 684 -17.86 -4.98 24.83
C SER A 684 -16.52 -5.48 25.42
N GLY A 685 -15.66 -4.60 25.94
CA GLY A 685 -14.39 -4.96 26.59
C GLY A 685 -14.53 -6.06 27.66
N ILE A 686 -15.58 -5.96 28.48
CA ILE A 686 -15.96 -6.94 29.51
C ILE A 686 -16.19 -8.36 28.96
N VAL A 687 -16.67 -8.49 27.71
CA VAL A 687 -16.88 -9.77 27.03
C VAL A 687 -15.54 -10.43 26.73
N ALA A 688 -14.59 -9.69 26.15
CA ALA A 688 -13.25 -10.19 25.90
C ALA A 688 -12.52 -10.57 27.20
N MET A 689 -12.75 -9.83 28.30
CA MET A 689 -12.18 -10.19 29.60
C MET A 689 -12.78 -11.48 30.17
N ASN A 690 -14.09 -11.73 30.00
CA ASN A 690 -14.71 -13.01 30.37
C ASN A 690 -14.10 -14.17 29.56
N VAL A 691 -14.04 -14.05 28.23
CA VAL A 691 -13.48 -15.10 27.36
C VAL A 691 -12.02 -15.40 27.70
N LEU A 692 -11.17 -14.37 27.81
CA LEU A 692 -9.76 -14.56 28.18
C LEU A 692 -9.62 -15.17 29.58
N LYS A 693 -10.43 -14.76 30.56
CA LYS A 693 -10.38 -15.36 31.90
C LYS A 693 -10.83 -16.83 31.91
N VAL A 694 -11.80 -17.23 31.08
CA VAL A 694 -12.13 -18.65 30.84
C VAL A 694 -10.95 -19.39 30.22
N LEU A 695 -10.35 -18.87 29.15
CA LEU A 695 -9.24 -19.55 28.45
C LEU A 695 -7.97 -19.66 29.31
N GLY A 696 -7.75 -18.72 30.23
CA GLY A 696 -6.67 -18.75 31.21
C GLY A 696 -6.74 -19.90 32.21
N THR A 697 -7.87 -20.64 32.28
CA THR A 697 -8.02 -21.84 33.13
C THR A 697 -7.47 -23.13 32.49
N TYR A 698 -7.08 -23.11 31.21
CA TYR A 698 -6.45 -24.25 30.54
C TYR A 698 -4.93 -24.06 30.47
N ASP A 699 -4.16 -25.02 30.98
CA ASP A 699 -2.69 -24.91 31.06
C ASP A 699 -2.02 -25.04 29.69
N ASP A 700 -2.23 -26.14 28.96
CA ASP A 700 -1.57 -26.46 27.67
C ASP A 700 -2.22 -25.78 26.44
N PHE A 701 -2.68 -24.54 26.58
CA PHE A 701 -3.40 -23.82 25.52
C PHE A 701 -2.46 -23.45 24.34
N PHE A 702 -2.89 -23.76 23.11
CA PHE A 702 -2.12 -23.62 21.87
C PHE A 702 -0.75 -24.34 21.83
N GLY A 703 -0.53 -25.35 22.68
CA GLY A 703 0.57 -26.32 22.50
C GLY A 703 0.41 -27.13 21.19
N SER A 704 1.50 -27.67 20.65
CA SER A 704 1.52 -28.36 19.34
C SER A 704 0.45 -29.43 19.18
N ASP A 705 0.30 -30.26 20.20
CA ASP A 705 -0.58 -31.43 20.21
C ASP A 705 -2.02 -31.03 20.62
N ALA A 706 -2.21 -29.77 21.02
CA ALA A 706 -3.44 -29.20 21.56
C ALA A 706 -4.04 -28.08 20.69
N LEU A 707 -3.41 -27.71 19.56
CA LEU A 707 -3.83 -26.64 18.64
C LEU A 707 -5.33 -26.69 18.34
N ASN A 708 -5.80 -27.77 17.70
CA ASN A 708 -7.17 -27.87 17.22
C ASN A 708 -8.19 -27.87 18.38
N LEU A 709 -7.81 -28.44 19.53
CA LEU A 709 -8.64 -28.44 20.74
C LEU A 709 -8.67 -27.06 21.41
N SER A 710 -7.59 -26.29 21.30
CA SER A 710 -7.51 -24.90 21.78
C SER A 710 -8.38 -23.98 20.94
N THR A 711 -8.37 -24.14 19.61
CA THR A 711 -9.28 -23.45 18.69
C THR A 711 -10.76 -23.75 19.02
N HIS A 712 -11.10 -25.01 19.29
CA HIS A 712 -12.45 -25.40 19.72
C HIS A 712 -12.85 -24.78 21.08
N ARG A 713 -11.99 -24.84 22.09
CA ARG A 713 -12.24 -24.22 23.41
C ARG A 713 -12.35 -22.69 23.30
N MET A 714 -11.57 -22.07 22.42
CA MET A 714 -11.63 -20.64 22.14
C MET A 714 -13.00 -20.25 21.57
N ASP A 715 -13.49 -20.99 20.58
CA ASP A 715 -14.80 -20.76 19.96
C ASP A 715 -15.97 -21.01 20.93
N GLU A 716 -15.94 -22.09 21.71
CA GLU A 716 -16.94 -22.36 22.75
C GLU A 716 -16.95 -21.27 23.84
N ALA A 717 -15.78 -20.80 24.30
CA ALA A 717 -15.70 -19.70 25.26
C ALA A 717 -16.20 -18.37 24.65
N ILE A 718 -15.89 -18.09 23.39
CA ILE A 718 -16.44 -16.96 22.63
C ILE A 718 -17.97 -17.03 22.61
N ARG A 719 -18.56 -18.19 22.28
CA ARG A 719 -20.02 -18.41 22.24
C ARG A 719 -20.69 -18.13 23.59
N PHE A 720 -20.10 -18.55 24.71
CA PHE A 720 -20.56 -18.15 26.06
C PHE A 720 -20.41 -16.64 26.33
N GLY A 721 -19.31 -16.03 25.89
CA GLY A 721 -19.10 -14.58 26.01
C GLY A 721 -20.16 -13.76 25.27
N TYR A 722 -20.52 -14.14 24.04
CA TYR A 722 -21.62 -13.50 23.30
C TYR A 722 -22.99 -13.78 23.93
N GLY A 723 -23.20 -14.95 24.52
CA GLY A 723 -24.40 -15.24 25.33
C GLY A 723 -24.58 -14.28 26.51
N LEU A 724 -23.48 -13.89 27.18
CA LEU A 724 -23.50 -12.85 28.22
C LEU A 724 -23.60 -11.42 27.66
N ARG A 725 -23.15 -11.17 26.42
CA ARG A 725 -23.21 -9.85 25.77
C ARG A 725 -24.64 -9.37 25.54
N THR A 726 -25.59 -10.27 25.30
CA THR A 726 -27.00 -9.93 24.98
C THR A 726 -27.69 -9.12 26.09
N ASN A 727 -27.28 -9.32 27.35
CA ASN A 727 -27.82 -8.64 28.52
C ASN A 727 -27.13 -7.29 28.85
N LEU A 728 -26.17 -6.84 28.02
CA LEU A 728 -25.49 -5.56 28.21
C LEU A 728 -26.22 -4.39 27.52
N GLY A 729 -26.04 -3.19 28.08
CA GLY A 729 -26.51 -1.92 27.53
C GLY A 729 -25.94 -0.74 28.34
N ASP A 730 -26.43 0.47 28.13
CA ASP A 730 -25.92 1.67 28.82
C ASP A 730 -26.16 1.63 30.35
N PRO A 731 -25.11 1.62 31.20
CA PRO A 731 -25.25 1.65 32.66
C PRO A 731 -25.94 2.89 33.24
N TYR A 732 -26.21 3.94 32.45
CA TYR A 732 -27.05 5.06 32.89
C TYR A 732 -28.56 4.80 32.77
N PHE A 733 -28.97 3.73 32.07
CA PHE A 733 -30.37 3.36 31.83
C PHE A 733 -30.76 1.98 32.37
N LEU A 734 -29.78 1.17 32.79
CA LEU A 734 -29.98 -0.17 33.32
C LEU A 734 -29.46 -0.26 34.76
N GLU A 735 -30.31 -0.73 35.67
CA GLU A 735 -29.92 -0.97 37.07
C GLU A 735 -28.90 -2.11 37.18
N ASP A 736 -28.06 -2.06 38.21
CA ASP A 736 -27.13 -3.13 38.60
C ASP A 736 -26.10 -3.61 37.55
N MET A 737 -25.87 -2.88 36.45
CA MET A 737 -24.87 -3.24 35.42
C MET A 737 -23.43 -3.42 35.95
N ASP A 738 -23.01 -2.69 36.98
CA ASP A 738 -21.71 -2.93 37.63
C ASP A 738 -21.67 -4.32 38.31
N LYS A 739 -22.79 -4.78 38.91
CA LYS A 739 -22.91 -6.10 39.52
C LYS A 739 -22.98 -7.20 38.47
N TYR A 740 -23.68 -6.98 37.36
CA TYR A 740 -23.75 -7.93 36.25
C TYR A 740 -22.35 -8.17 35.65
N GLN A 741 -21.61 -7.09 35.36
CA GLN A 741 -20.26 -7.20 34.81
C GLN A 741 -19.26 -7.81 35.82
N ALA A 742 -19.40 -7.51 37.12
CA ALA A 742 -18.63 -8.20 38.16
C ALA A 742 -18.98 -9.70 38.24
N MET A 743 -20.25 -10.08 38.02
CA MET A 743 -20.69 -11.48 37.94
C MET A 743 -20.12 -12.18 36.71
N MET A 744 -20.04 -11.54 35.53
CA MET A 744 -19.38 -12.09 34.33
C MET A 744 -17.93 -12.50 34.59
N LEU A 745 -17.21 -11.82 35.49
CA LEU A 745 -15.81 -12.12 35.84
C LEU A 745 -15.64 -12.90 37.15
N ALA A 746 -16.72 -13.22 37.87
CA ALA A 746 -16.65 -13.97 39.12
C ALA A 746 -16.16 -15.41 38.86
N ASP A 747 -15.26 -15.92 39.71
CA ASP A 747 -14.61 -17.22 39.50
C ASP A 747 -15.62 -18.38 39.41
N SER A 748 -16.76 -18.28 40.09
CA SER A 748 -17.89 -19.22 39.98
C SER A 748 -18.53 -19.25 38.59
N THR A 749 -18.58 -18.11 37.90
CA THR A 749 -19.12 -17.97 36.55
C THR A 749 -18.13 -18.51 35.52
N ILE A 750 -16.85 -18.18 35.70
CA ILE A 750 -15.74 -18.67 34.87
C ILE A 750 -15.63 -20.20 34.94
N GLU A 751 -15.66 -20.77 36.15
CA GLU A 751 -15.65 -22.23 36.36
C GLU A 751 -16.94 -22.88 35.85
N GLY A 752 -18.10 -22.23 35.99
CA GLY A 752 -19.37 -22.71 35.42
C GLY A 752 -19.35 -22.78 33.90
N ILE A 753 -18.80 -21.76 33.22
CA ILE A 753 -18.58 -21.78 31.77
C ILE A 753 -17.61 -22.91 31.40
N ARG A 754 -16.45 -23.00 32.07
CA ARG A 754 -15.44 -24.06 31.84
C ARG A 754 -16.04 -25.47 31.96
N GLN A 755 -16.91 -25.72 32.94
CA GLN A 755 -17.57 -27.01 33.13
C GLN A 755 -18.63 -27.32 32.06
N ASN A 756 -19.19 -26.30 31.41
CA ASN A 756 -20.15 -26.45 30.32
C ASN A 756 -19.48 -26.58 28.94
N ILE A 757 -18.21 -26.19 28.77
CA ILE A 757 -17.44 -26.40 27.52
C ILE A 757 -17.10 -27.89 27.38
N SER A 758 -17.51 -28.51 26.27
CA SER A 758 -17.33 -29.94 26.03
C SER A 758 -16.32 -30.22 24.92
N ASP A 759 -15.12 -30.68 25.28
CA ASP A 759 -13.99 -31.03 24.39
C ASP A 759 -14.32 -31.98 23.21
N LEU A 760 -15.54 -32.54 23.16
CA LEU A 760 -16.01 -33.51 22.17
C LEU A 760 -17.02 -32.94 21.17
N GLN A 761 -17.75 -31.85 21.49
CA GLN A 761 -18.82 -31.31 20.63
C GLN A 761 -19.22 -29.88 21.03
N THR A 762 -19.65 -29.09 20.05
CA THR A 762 -20.43 -27.86 20.30
C THR A 762 -21.85 -28.19 20.77
N GLN A 763 -22.57 -27.19 21.28
CA GLN A 763 -23.92 -27.32 21.81
C GLN A 763 -24.94 -26.51 20.99
N ALA A 764 -26.22 -26.76 21.20
CA ALA A 764 -27.27 -25.91 20.66
C ALA A 764 -27.22 -24.52 21.32
N VAL A 765 -27.59 -23.47 20.58
CA VAL A 765 -27.47 -22.06 21.04
C VAL A 765 -28.10 -21.82 22.41
N ALA A 766 -29.22 -22.49 22.71
CA ALA A 766 -29.92 -22.44 23.99
C ALA A 766 -29.09 -22.86 25.23
N ALA A 767 -27.88 -23.39 25.05
CA ALA A 767 -26.94 -23.67 26.13
C ALA A 767 -26.06 -22.46 26.50
N TYR A 768 -25.84 -21.52 25.57
CA TYR A 768 -25.03 -20.31 25.76
C TYR A 768 -25.92 -19.08 26.01
N ASP A 769 -27.05 -19.00 25.32
CA ASP A 769 -28.13 -18.03 25.55
C ASP A 769 -29.45 -18.81 25.77
N PRO A 770 -29.88 -19.03 27.03
CA PRO A 770 -31.15 -19.68 27.33
C PRO A 770 -32.36 -18.74 27.27
N GLU A 771 -32.15 -17.44 27.09
CA GLU A 771 -33.22 -16.43 27.08
C GLU A 771 -33.73 -16.14 25.66
N GLY A 772 -32.93 -16.45 24.62
CA GLY A 772 -33.31 -16.29 23.22
C GLY A 772 -33.12 -14.86 22.70
N LEU A 773 -32.20 -14.11 23.30
CA LEU A 773 -31.89 -12.73 22.99
C LEU A 773 -30.90 -12.64 21.81
N GLU A 774 -31.12 -11.71 20.88
CA GLU A 774 -30.21 -11.55 19.75
C GLU A 774 -28.92 -10.80 20.10
N SER A 775 -27.81 -11.22 19.50
CA SER A 775 -26.59 -10.43 19.42
C SER A 775 -26.54 -9.72 18.07
N LEU A 776 -26.74 -8.40 18.06
CA LEU A 776 -26.75 -7.58 16.84
C LEU A 776 -25.38 -7.59 16.11
N GLU A 777 -25.42 -7.66 14.78
CA GLU A 777 -24.30 -7.34 13.89
C GLU A 777 -24.09 -5.83 13.82
N THR A 778 -23.38 -5.26 14.81
CA THR A 778 -22.89 -3.87 14.75
C THR A 778 -21.87 -3.75 13.59
N PRO A 779 -21.99 -2.78 12.65
CA PRO A 779 -21.12 -2.68 11.48
C PRO A 779 -19.82 -1.85 11.69
N GLY A 780 -19.43 -0.99 10.74
CA GLY A 780 -18.06 -0.49 10.57
C GLY A 780 -17.48 0.32 11.74
N THR A 781 -16.16 0.37 11.83
CA THR A 781 -15.41 1.14 12.86
C THR A 781 -13.98 1.43 12.38
N SER A 782 -13.25 2.24 13.14
CA SER A 782 -11.82 2.53 13.00
C SER A 782 -11.10 2.27 14.34
N HIS A 783 -9.85 1.80 14.30
CA HIS A 783 -9.03 1.57 15.51
C HIS A 783 -7.66 2.24 15.39
N ILE A 784 -7.24 2.88 16.49
CA ILE A 784 -5.98 3.61 16.64
C ILE A 784 -5.34 3.20 17.98
N ALA A 785 -4.07 2.79 17.92
CA ALA A 785 -3.22 2.53 19.08
C ALA A 785 -2.06 3.53 19.11
N THR A 786 -1.69 4.02 20.30
CA THR A 786 -0.51 4.89 20.50
C THR A 786 0.14 4.65 21.86
N ILE A 787 1.44 4.88 21.94
CA ILE A 787 2.21 4.86 23.20
C ILE A 787 3.41 5.80 23.10
N ASP A 788 3.86 6.36 24.22
CA ASP A 788 5.10 7.15 24.29
C ASP A 788 6.05 6.67 25.41
N HIS A 789 7.24 7.27 25.43
CA HIS A 789 8.34 6.96 26.36
C HIS A 789 8.01 7.20 27.85
N SER A 790 6.94 7.93 28.17
CA SER A 790 6.47 8.11 29.56
C SER A 790 5.62 6.92 30.04
N GLY A 791 5.20 6.04 29.12
CA GLY A 791 4.28 4.95 29.42
C GLY A 791 2.81 5.37 29.46
N LEU A 792 2.48 6.55 28.93
CA LEU A 792 1.13 6.91 28.50
C LEU A 792 0.80 6.06 27.28
N ALA A 793 -0.25 5.25 27.37
CA ALA A 793 -0.68 4.36 26.29
C ALA A 793 -2.19 4.46 26.09
N ILE A 794 -2.64 4.44 24.84
CA ILE A 794 -4.05 4.62 24.49
C ILE A 794 -4.43 3.62 23.41
N SER A 795 -5.55 2.91 23.63
CA SER A 795 -6.27 2.18 22.60
C SER A 795 -7.62 2.86 22.38
N ALA A 796 -7.87 3.30 21.15
CA ALA A 796 -9.01 4.13 20.79
C ALA A 796 -9.79 3.52 19.62
N ILE A 797 -11.11 3.41 19.75
CA ILE A 797 -12.02 3.04 18.67
C ILE A 797 -12.97 4.21 18.43
N THR A 798 -13.06 4.65 17.17
CA THR A 798 -13.93 5.74 16.69
C THR A 798 -14.74 5.22 15.51
N THR A 799 -15.98 5.70 15.34
CA THR A 799 -16.83 5.30 14.22
C THR A 799 -17.86 6.35 13.82
N ILE A 800 -18.48 6.15 12.64
CA ILE A 800 -19.76 6.71 12.18
C ILE A 800 -20.77 5.59 11.82
N ASN A 801 -20.51 4.38 12.28
CA ASN A 801 -21.12 3.07 11.99
C ASN A 801 -20.91 2.53 10.57
N LEU A 802 -21.92 2.55 9.69
CA LEU A 802 -21.82 2.00 8.33
C LEU A 802 -20.86 2.83 7.46
N LEU A 803 -20.55 2.29 6.27
CA LEU A 803 -19.79 3.00 5.25
C LEU A 803 -20.47 4.33 4.91
N PHE A 804 -19.80 5.43 5.25
CA PHE A 804 -20.31 6.81 5.13
C PHE A 804 -21.54 7.13 6.02
N GLY A 805 -21.74 6.34 7.07
CA GLY A 805 -22.77 6.53 8.09
C GLY A 805 -24.19 6.55 7.53
N SER A 806 -24.98 7.52 8.00
CA SER A 806 -26.38 7.75 7.57
C SER A 806 -26.56 8.19 6.11
N GLN A 807 -25.47 8.30 5.35
CA GLN A 807 -25.38 8.96 4.03
C GLN A 807 -25.76 10.46 4.05
N VAL A 808 -25.98 11.06 5.22
CA VAL A 808 -26.19 12.50 5.38
C VAL A 808 -24.84 13.21 5.51
N MET A 809 -24.49 14.03 4.51
CA MET A 809 -23.42 15.02 4.63
C MET A 809 -24.02 16.41 4.86
N VAL A 810 -23.52 17.13 5.86
CA VAL A 810 -23.89 18.52 6.15
C VAL A 810 -23.35 19.43 5.04
N PRO A 811 -24.20 20.12 4.23
CA PRO A 811 -23.74 20.74 3.00
C PRO A 811 -22.71 21.86 3.18
N GLU A 812 -22.86 22.71 4.18
CA GLU A 812 -21.98 23.87 4.39
C GLU A 812 -20.61 23.49 4.98
N THR A 813 -20.57 22.45 5.82
CA THR A 813 -19.38 22.08 6.62
C THR A 813 -18.66 20.85 6.10
N GLY A 814 -19.31 20.00 5.30
CA GLY A 814 -18.74 18.73 4.82
C GLY A 814 -18.60 17.66 5.92
N ILE A 815 -19.30 17.80 7.04
CA ILE A 815 -19.35 16.76 8.09
C ILE A 815 -20.23 15.61 7.59
N ILE A 816 -19.76 14.36 7.73
CA ILE A 816 -20.57 13.15 7.49
C ILE A 816 -21.17 12.72 8.83
N MET A 817 -22.47 12.43 8.86
CA MET A 817 -23.19 12.06 10.08
C MET A 817 -23.28 10.54 10.25
N ASN A 818 -23.04 10.06 11.47
CA ASN A 818 -23.21 8.65 11.85
C ASN A 818 -24.61 8.08 11.57
N ASN A 819 -24.72 6.74 11.57
CA ASN A 819 -25.97 6.00 11.73
C ASN A 819 -26.02 5.21 13.04
N GLU A 820 -25.52 5.76 14.15
CA GLU A 820 -25.36 5.02 15.40
C GLU A 820 -26.68 4.57 16.06
N MET A 821 -27.83 5.09 15.61
CA MET A 821 -29.13 4.60 16.04
C MET A 821 -29.43 3.15 15.58
N ASP A 822 -28.67 2.64 14.61
CA ASP A 822 -28.71 1.26 14.10
C ASP A 822 -28.19 0.22 15.12
N ASP A 823 -27.28 0.61 16.02
CA ASP A 823 -26.74 -0.28 17.06
C ASP A 823 -27.73 -0.52 18.22
N PHE A 824 -28.94 0.06 18.19
CA PHE A 824 -30.02 -0.25 19.15
C PHE A 824 -30.89 -1.42 18.71
N SER A 825 -31.35 -2.22 19.68
CA SER A 825 -32.36 -3.25 19.44
C SER A 825 -33.72 -2.62 19.12
N ILE A 826 -34.36 -3.07 18.04
CA ILE A 826 -35.67 -2.57 17.57
C ILE A 826 -36.78 -3.53 18.04
N PRO A 827 -37.78 -3.07 18.81
CA PRO A 827 -38.81 -3.96 19.35
C PRO A 827 -39.63 -4.67 18.27
N ASN A 828 -39.96 -5.95 18.50
CA ASN A 828 -40.76 -6.81 17.62
C ASN A 828 -40.11 -7.18 16.26
N SER A 829 -38.89 -6.74 15.94
CA SER A 829 -38.14 -7.29 14.81
C SER A 829 -37.29 -8.48 15.27
N SER A 830 -37.73 -9.70 14.99
CA SER A 830 -36.85 -10.87 15.12
C SER A 830 -35.93 -11.01 13.92
N ASN A 831 -34.66 -11.31 14.15
CA ASN A 831 -33.77 -11.76 13.08
C ASN A 831 -34.22 -13.10 12.47
N SER A 832 -33.54 -13.52 11.39
CA SER A 832 -33.91 -14.68 10.55
C SER A 832 -33.96 -16.03 11.28
N PHE A 833 -33.51 -16.11 12.54
CA PHE A 833 -33.52 -17.33 13.35
C PHE A 833 -34.59 -17.32 14.46
N GLY A 834 -35.39 -16.25 14.56
CA GLY A 834 -36.51 -16.15 15.51
C GLY A 834 -36.12 -15.73 16.93
N TYR A 835 -34.91 -15.23 17.13
CA TYR A 835 -34.46 -14.63 18.39
C TYR A 835 -35.16 -13.28 18.61
N VAL A 836 -35.26 -12.84 19.86
CA VAL A 836 -35.92 -11.57 20.22
C VAL A 836 -34.91 -10.45 20.45
N PRO A 837 -35.26 -9.21 20.11
CA PRO A 837 -34.52 -8.01 20.49
C PRO A 837 -34.16 -7.95 21.97
N SER A 838 -32.93 -7.54 22.29
CA SER A 838 -32.51 -7.32 23.68
C SER A 838 -33.16 -6.06 24.27
N GLU A 839 -34.00 -6.22 25.28
CA GLU A 839 -34.63 -5.10 26.00
C GLU A 839 -33.58 -4.18 26.65
N ALA A 840 -32.46 -4.76 27.10
CA ALA A 840 -31.32 -4.03 27.66
C ALA A 840 -30.77 -2.97 26.68
N ASN A 841 -30.89 -3.23 25.37
CA ASN A 841 -30.44 -2.35 24.29
C ASN A 841 -31.58 -1.66 23.51
N PHE A 842 -32.79 -1.53 24.08
CA PHE A 842 -33.86 -0.70 23.45
C PHE A 842 -33.56 0.80 23.46
N ILE A 843 -34.07 1.50 22.44
CA ILE A 843 -33.95 2.96 22.24
C ILE A 843 -34.60 3.74 23.39
N ARG A 844 -33.90 4.75 23.92
CA ARG A 844 -34.41 5.71 24.91
C ARG A 844 -33.80 7.11 24.66
N PRO A 845 -34.51 8.22 24.94
CA PRO A 845 -33.93 9.57 24.91
C PRO A 845 -32.60 9.66 25.67
N GLY A 846 -31.54 10.16 25.05
CA GLY A 846 -30.24 10.38 25.69
C GLY A 846 -29.40 9.12 26.00
N LYS A 847 -29.88 7.92 25.69
CA LYS A 847 -29.16 6.66 25.89
C LYS A 847 -28.08 6.43 24.85
N ARG A 848 -27.03 5.69 25.19
CA ARG A 848 -25.98 5.22 24.27
C ARG A 848 -26.27 3.79 23.80
N PRO A 849 -26.06 3.45 22.51
CA PRO A 849 -26.24 2.09 22.01
C PRO A 849 -25.08 1.18 22.43
N LEU A 850 -25.37 -0.12 22.59
CA LEU A 850 -24.37 -1.16 22.85
C LEU A 850 -23.40 -1.31 21.66
N SER A 851 -22.09 -1.38 21.91
CA SER A 851 -21.07 -1.49 20.86
C SER A 851 -20.14 -2.68 21.07
N SER A 852 -19.75 -3.33 19.98
CA SER A 852 -18.74 -4.41 19.93
C SER A 852 -17.30 -3.92 20.12
N SER A 853 -17.10 -2.60 20.18
CA SER A 853 -15.82 -1.95 20.50
C SER A 853 -15.14 -2.61 21.71
N THR A 854 -13.87 -2.99 21.54
CA THR A 854 -13.05 -3.67 22.57
C THR A 854 -11.61 -3.12 22.56
N PRO A 855 -11.37 -1.88 23.06
CA PRO A 855 -10.01 -1.39 23.27
C PRO A 855 -9.36 -2.11 24.46
N ALA A 856 -8.13 -2.58 24.32
CA ALA A 856 -7.42 -3.33 25.35
C ALA A 856 -5.94 -2.92 25.49
N ILE A 857 -5.43 -2.98 26.73
CA ILE A 857 -4.01 -2.76 27.06
C ILE A 857 -3.57 -3.88 28.00
N VAL A 858 -2.46 -4.53 27.64
CA VAL A 858 -1.78 -5.57 28.44
C VAL A 858 -0.56 -4.95 29.11
N THR A 859 -0.42 -5.15 30.42
CA THR A 859 0.73 -4.74 31.23
C THR A 859 1.39 -5.93 31.90
N HIS A 860 2.71 -5.86 32.07
CA HIS A 860 3.44 -6.73 33.00
C HIS A 860 3.04 -6.43 34.47
N PRO A 861 3.25 -7.36 35.43
CA PRO A 861 2.90 -7.17 36.86
C PRO A 861 3.59 -6.00 37.59
N ASN A 862 4.58 -5.35 36.95
CA ASN A 862 5.24 -4.12 37.43
C ASN A 862 4.56 -2.83 36.93
N GLY A 863 3.47 -2.92 36.15
CA GLY A 863 2.75 -1.79 35.55
C GLY A 863 3.30 -1.27 34.22
N THR A 864 4.40 -1.82 33.69
CA THR A 864 4.90 -1.44 32.36
C THR A 864 4.06 -2.10 31.26
N VAL A 865 3.73 -1.35 30.20
CA VAL A 865 2.96 -1.86 29.06
C VAL A 865 3.75 -2.95 28.34
N PHE A 866 3.06 -4.00 27.92
CA PHE A 866 3.55 -5.06 27.07
C PHE A 866 2.94 -4.98 25.66
N PHE A 867 1.62 -4.76 25.58
CA PHE A 867 0.88 -4.78 24.32
C PHE A 867 -0.31 -3.81 24.38
N VAL A 868 -0.51 -3.02 23.33
CA VAL A 868 -1.69 -2.17 23.10
C VAL A 868 -2.43 -2.77 21.92
N ALA A 869 -3.72 -3.10 22.09
CA ALA A 869 -4.49 -3.86 21.11
C ALA A 869 -5.92 -3.33 20.94
N GLY A 870 -6.48 -3.65 19.79
CA GLY A 870 -7.88 -3.47 19.44
C GLY A 870 -8.09 -3.88 17.99
N SER A 871 -9.31 -3.65 17.50
CA SER A 871 -9.67 -3.95 16.13
C SER A 871 -10.84 -3.08 15.68
N ALA A 872 -10.96 -2.93 14.37
CA ALA A 872 -12.15 -2.49 13.68
C ALA A 872 -12.83 -3.65 12.92
N GLY A 873 -14.07 -3.46 12.48
CA GLY A 873 -14.89 -4.51 11.83
C GLY A 873 -16.08 -4.98 12.67
N GLY A 874 -16.69 -4.07 13.44
CA GLY A 874 -17.99 -4.31 14.06
C GLY A 874 -18.04 -5.45 15.06
N SER A 875 -18.99 -6.37 14.88
CA SER A 875 -19.11 -7.56 15.75
C SER A 875 -17.78 -8.33 15.88
N ARG A 876 -16.96 -8.37 14.83
CA ARG A 876 -15.68 -9.09 14.81
C ARG A 876 -14.58 -8.48 15.68
N ILE A 877 -14.77 -7.25 16.20
CA ILE A 877 -13.80 -6.56 17.04
C ILE A 877 -13.44 -7.37 18.29
N ILE A 878 -14.42 -7.99 18.93
CA ILE A 878 -14.24 -8.76 20.17
C ILE A 878 -13.34 -9.97 19.88
N THR A 879 -13.69 -10.79 18.89
CA THR A 879 -12.94 -12.02 18.55
C THR A 879 -11.56 -11.72 17.98
N ALA A 880 -11.41 -10.66 17.18
CA ALA A 880 -10.10 -10.24 16.67
C ALA A 880 -9.19 -9.77 17.81
N THR A 881 -9.70 -8.98 18.76
CA THR A 881 -8.90 -8.51 19.91
C THR A 881 -8.48 -9.66 20.83
N ILE A 882 -9.36 -10.63 21.08
CA ILE A 882 -9.04 -11.86 21.83
C ILE A 882 -7.89 -12.64 21.15
N GLN A 883 -8.02 -12.92 19.84
CA GLN A 883 -6.99 -13.65 19.08
C GLN A 883 -5.64 -12.91 19.08
N ASN A 884 -5.62 -11.61 18.81
CA ASN A 884 -4.39 -10.81 18.81
C ASN A 884 -3.68 -10.81 20.17
N ILE A 885 -4.43 -10.79 21.28
CA ILE A 885 -3.87 -10.91 22.63
C ILE A 885 -3.25 -12.29 22.86
N ILE A 886 -3.94 -13.38 22.48
CA ILE A 886 -3.43 -14.76 22.61
C ILE A 886 -2.15 -14.96 21.77
N HIS A 887 -2.12 -14.47 20.53
CA HIS A 887 -0.94 -14.54 19.67
C HIS A 887 0.27 -13.82 20.29
N ALA A 888 0.06 -12.65 20.93
CA ALA A 888 1.13 -11.89 21.58
C ALA A 888 1.56 -12.47 22.95
N VAL A 889 0.63 -13.04 23.73
CA VAL A 889 0.84 -13.48 25.12
C VAL A 889 1.19 -14.97 25.23
N ASP A 890 0.35 -15.86 24.70
CA ASP A 890 0.54 -17.32 24.79
C ASP A 890 1.57 -17.80 23.75
N GLN A 891 1.55 -17.24 22.54
CA GLN A 891 2.45 -17.62 21.44
C GLN A 891 3.66 -16.68 21.26
N GLY A 892 3.70 -15.56 21.96
CA GLY A 892 4.86 -14.65 22.02
C GLY A 892 5.19 -13.87 20.74
N MET A 893 4.28 -13.85 19.76
CA MET A 893 4.45 -13.26 18.42
C MET A 893 4.71 -11.74 18.45
N SER A 894 5.41 -11.21 17.45
CA SER A 894 5.47 -9.75 17.18
C SER A 894 4.09 -9.19 16.84
N ALA A 895 3.94 -7.86 16.91
CA ALA A 895 2.70 -7.19 16.51
C ALA A 895 2.32 -7.52 15.06
N ALA A 896 3.31 -7.57 14.14
CA ALA A 896 3.07 -7.91 12.74
C ALA A 896 2.65 -9.39 12.55
N GLU A 897 3.33 -10.33 13.20
CA GLU A 897 3.00 -11.76 13.12
C GLU A 897 1.62 -12.09 13.72
N ALA A 898 1.26 -11.46 14.84
CA ALA A 898 -0.03 -11.61 15.49
C ALA A 898 -1.18 -11.12 14.60
N LEU A 899 -1.04 -9.92 14.00
CA LEU A 899 -2.04 -9.37 13.09
C LEU A 899 -2.16 -10.19 11.79
N ALA A 900 -1.08 -10.83 11.34
CA ALA A 900 -1.04 -11.64 10.13
C ALA A 900 -1.68 -13.04 10.28
N GLN A 901 -1.92 -13.53 11.51
CA GLN A 901 -2.58 -14.83 11.71
C GLN A 901 -3.98 -14.86 11.07
N PRO A 902 -4.41 -16.00 10.50
CA PRO A 902 -5.76 -16.16 9.98
C PRO A 902 -6.77 -16.14 11.14
N ARG A 903 -7.93 -15.52 10.92
CA ARG A 903 -8.90 -15.28 12.00
C ARG A 903 -10.13 -16.19 11.90
N LEU A 904 -10.66 -16.55 13.06
CA LEU A 904 -12.02 -17.06 13.22
C LEU A 904 -12.94 -16.02 13.85
N HIS A 905 -14.25 -16.18 13.64
CA HIS A 905 -15.27 -15.39 14.32
C HIS A 905 -16.61 -16.15 14.39
N ASP A 906 -17.09 -16.33 15.62
CA ASP A 906 -18.46 -16.69 15.96
C ASP A 906 -19.01 -15.56 16.87
N GLN A 907 -20.30 -15.26 16.75
CA GLN A 907 -21.04 -14.24 17.53
C GLN A 907 -22.36 -14.77 18.11
N LEU A 908 -22.42 -16.09 18.31
CA LEU A 908 -23.53 -16.95 18.72
C LEU A 908 -24.72 -17.02 17.74
N ILE A 909 -25.19 -15.88 17.24
CA ILE A 909 -26.24 -15.75 16.21
C ILE A 909 -25.76 -14.79 15.12
N PRO A 910 -25.80 -15.14 13.82
CA PRO A 910 -26.21 -16.44 13.26
C PRO A 910 -25.32 -17.61 13.74
N ASN A 911 -25.91 -18.79 13.96
CA ASN A 911 -25.21 -19.95 14.52
C ASN A 911 -24.29 -20.61 13.48
N HIS A 912 -23.16 -19.97 13.21
CA HIS A 912 -22.04 -20.50 12.44
C HIS A 912 -20.73 -19.82 12.87
N VAL A 913 -19.64 -20.57 12.81
CA VAL A 913 -18.29 -20.04 13.00
C VAL A 913 -17.68 -19.76 11.63
N THR A 914 -17.21 -18.53 11.43
CA THR A 914 -16.50 -18.11 10.22
C THR A 914 -14.99 -18.31 10.36
N PHE A 915 -14.34 -18.73 9.26
CA PHE A 915 -12.88 -18.84 9.15
C PHE A 915 -12.40 -18.16 7.87
N GLU A 916 -11.35 -17.33 7.95
CA GLU A 916 -10.70 -16.77 6.76
C GLU A 916 -10.10 -17.89 5.88
N TYR A 917 -10.11 -17.74 4.54
CA TYR A 917 -9.60 -18.76 3.59
C TYR A 917 -8.15 -19.23 3.81
N THR A 918 -7.37 -18.54 4.65
CA THR A 918 -5.99 -18.88 5.03
C THR A 918 -5.88 -19.66 6.35
N TYR A 919 -7.00 -20.01 6.99
CA TYR A 919 -7.02 -20.87 8.18
C TYR A 919 -6.67 -22.33 7.82
N ASP A 920 -6.07 -23.05 8.76
CA ASP A 920 -5.69 -24.46 8.55
C ASP A 920 -6.90 -25.38 8.34
N ASN A 921 -6.84 -26.18 7.26
CA ASN A 921 -7.88 -27.14 6.88
C ASN A 921 -8.03 -28.31 7.86
N GLU A 922 -6.96 -28.75 8.54
CA GLU A 922 -7.06 -29.85 9.51
C GLU A 922 -7.79 -29.39 10.78
N THR A 923 -7.45 -28.19 11.27
CA THR A 923 -8.13 -27.48 12.36
C THR A 923 -9.60 -27.26 12.03
N VAL A 924 -9.93 -26.70 10.87
CA VAL A 924 -11.32 -26.45 10.47
C VAL A 924 -12.11 -27.75 10.27
N SER A 925 -11.47 -28.82 9.77
CA SER A 925 -12.08 -30.15 9.70
C SER A 925 -12.37 -30.74 11.09
N PHE A 926 -11.46 -30.53 12.05
CA PHE A 926 -11.63 -30.93 13.45
C PHE A 926 -12.76 -30.15 14.15
N MET A 927 -12.97 -28.89 13.79
CA MET A 927 -14.12 -28.08 14.25
C MET A 927 -15.43 -28.63 13.68
N ALA A 928 -15.52 -28.87 12.38
CA ALA A 928 -16.69 -29.47 11.74
C ALA A 928 -17.02 -30.86 12.32
N ALA A 929 -16.00 -31.67 12.63
CA ALA A 929 -16.16 -32.98 13.27
C ALA A 929 -16.75 -32.91 14.70
N ARG A 930 -16.73 -31.73 15.34
CA ARG A 930 -17.39 -31.43 16.63
C ARG A 930 -18.79 -30.85 16.50
N GLY A 931 -19.33 -30.81 15.28
CA GLY A 931 -20.66 -30.26 14.99
C GLY A 931 -20.69 -28.75 14.80
N HIS A 932 -19.55 -28.05 14.79
CA HIS A 932 -19.52 -26.63 14.45
C HIS A 932 -19.99 -26.42 13.00
N ASN A 933 -20.90 -25.47 12.82
CA ASN A 933 -21.37 -25.06 11.50
C ASN A 933 -20.33 -24.11 10.88
N VAL A 934 -19.41 -24.67 10.09
CA VAL A 934 -18.26 -23.97 9.50
C VAL A 934 -18.66 -23.19 8.25
N THR A 935 -18.32 -21.90 8.21
CA THR A 935 -18.40 -21.05 7.02
C THR A 935 -17.02 -20.50 6.67
N TRP A 936 -16.62 -20.58 5.41
CA TRP A 936 -15.38 -19.97 4.92
C TRP A 936 -15.62 -18.55 4.38
N VAL A 937 -14.78 -17.59 4.76
CA VAL A 937 -14.90 -16.18 4.36
C VAL A 937 -13.61 -15.61 3.76
N ALA A 938 -13.73 -14.59 2.93
CA ALA A 938 -12.59 -13.84 2.42
C ALA A 938 -11.86 -13.09 3.56
N PRO A 939 -10.52 -13.04 3.57
CA PRO A 939 -9.79 -12.26 4.55
C PRO A 939 -10.16 -10.77 4.53
N GLY A 940 -10.15 -10.13 5.70
CA GLY A 940 -10.26 -8.67 5.81
C GLY A 940 -11.61 -8.15 6.30
N GLN A 941 -12.48 -9.01 6.83
CA GLN A 941 -13.72 -8.59 7.52
C GLN A 941 -13.47 -7.93 8.89
N SER A 942 -12.23 -7.94 9.39
CA SER A 942 -11.77 -7.19 10.57
C SER A 942 -10.42 -6.57 10.28
N THR A 943 -10.15 -5.41 10.88
CA THR A 943 -8.95 -4.61 10.60
C THR A 943 -8.29 -4.17 11.91
N ALA A 944 -7.21 -4.83 12.31
CA ALA A 944 -6.62 -4.71 13.63
C ALA A 944 -5.25 -4.02 13.64
N HIS A 945 -4.96 -3.31 14.73
CA HIS A 945 -3.74 -2.52 14.90
C HIS A 945 -3.17 -2.76 16.29
N ALA A 946 -1.85 -2.88 16.39
CA ALA A 946 -1.19 -3.33 17.59
C ALA A 946 0.17 -2.65 17.80
N ILE A 947 0.52 -2.44 19.07
CA ILE A 947 1.87 -2.01 19.47
C ILE A 947 2.35 -2.89 20.61
N ARG A 948 3.44 -3.61 20.39
CA ARG A 948 4.20 -4.35 21.40
C ARG A 948 5.36 -3.50 21.92
N VAL A 949 5.58 -3.53 23.23
CA VAL A 949 6.74 -2.91 23.86
C VAL A 949 7.80 -3.98 24.07
N LEU A 950 9.02 -3.74 23.59
CA LEU A 950 10.11 -4.70 23.66
C LEU A 950 10.97 -4.47 24.93
N PRO A 951 11.63 -5.51 25.51
CA PRO A 951 12.37 -5.38 26.77
C PRO A 951 13.57 -4.41 26.78
N ASN A 952 14.00 -3.94 25.60
CA ASN A 952 15.03 -2.91 25.40
C ASN A 952 14.47 -1.47 25.46
N GLY A 953 13.15 -1.31 25.55
CA GLY A 953 12.43 -0.02 25.52
C GLY A 953 12.08 0.50 24.12
N THR A 954 12.24 -0.27 23.05
CA THR A 954 11.75 0.11 21.71
C THR A 954 10.35 -0.44 21.44
N PHE A 955 9.65 0.15 20.46
CA PHE A 955 8.28 -0.23 20.10
C PHE A 955 8.24 -1.03 18.78
N ASP A 956 7.47 -2.12 18.78
CA ASP A 956 7.10 -2.94 17.63
C ASP A 956 5.64 -2.63 17.28
N ALA A 957 5.42 -1.81 16.26
CA ALA A 957 4.11 -1.25 15.91
C ALA A 957 3.69 -1.72 14.52
N ALA A 958 2.51 -2.32 14.41
CA ALA A 958 2.01 -2.92 13.18
C ALA A 958 0.55 -2.54 12.91
N GLY A 959 0.21 -2.44 11.63
CA GLY A 959 -1.16 -2.29 11.16
C GLY A 959 -1.63 -3.51 10.36
N GLU A 960 -2.91 -3.51 10.03
CA GLU A 960 -3.60 -4.62 9.38
C GLU A 960 -2.98 -4.98 8.01
N PRO A 961 -2.32 -6.16 7.84
CA PRO A 961 -1.74 -6.55 6.55
C PRO A 961 -2.77 -6.79 5.44
N ARG A 962 -4.06 -6.86 5.77
CA ARG A 962 -5.18 -6.98 4.82
C ARG A 962 -5.67 -5.61 4.28
N GLN A 963 -5.22 -4.49 4.85
CA GLN A 963 -5.45 -3.12 4.33
C GLN A 963 -4.16 -2.59 3.70
N VAL A 964 -4.23 -2.05 2.49
CA VAL A 964 -3.06 -1.61 1.71
C VAL A 964 -2.49 -0.27 2.21
N ASP A 965 -3.36 0.60 2.74
CA ASP A 965 -2.99 1.93 3.23
C ASP A 965 -2.82 1.97 4.77
N SER A 966 -2.97 0.84 5.49
CA SER A 966 -2.75 0.70 6.95
C SER A 966 -1.26 0.57 7.33
N GLY A 967 -0.92 0.84 8.60
CA GLY A 967 0.43 0.60 9.11
C GLY A 967 0.67 1.09 10.55
N GLY A 968 1.84 0.70 11.08
CA GLY A 968 2.37 1.16 12.37
C GLY A 968 3.80 1.68 12.23
N PHE A 969 4.17 2.65 13.09
CA PHE A 969 5.48 3.30 13.09
C PHE A 969 5.94 3.60 14.51
N ALA A 970 7.26 3.66 14.71
CA ALA A 970 7.93 4.01 15.96
C ALA A 970 9.05 5.04 15.71
N VAL A 971 9.37 5.83 16.74
CA VAL A 971 10.38 6.92 16.77
C VAL A 971 11.10 6.97 18.11
#